data_AF-A0A3B8UJD0-F1
#
_entry.id   AF-A0A3B8UJD0-F1
#
_cell.length_a   1.000
_cell.length_b   1.000
_cell.length_c   1.000
_cell.angle_alpha   90.00
_cell.angle_beta   90.00
_cell.angle_gamma   90.00
#
_symmetry.space_group_name_H-M   'P 1'
#
loop_
_entity.id
_entity.type
_entity.pdbx_description
1 polymer ?
#
loop_
_entity_poly.entity_id
_entity_poly.type
_entity_poly.pdbx_seq_one_letter_code
_entity_poly.pdbx_strand_id
1 'polypeptide(L)'
;MEKNYMNVAKKITAVVLMMVIIICTQFGYTGAIEAKADDDIIATGYVNYDVTDLRIRTAPVNGSIITKVNGGFKFDIYEEVSTSATYSWYNIGFYLDGEYTRGYITSQYTTKDKKSDYKPDNNFEDYLTAQDFPASYKESLRQLHEKYPLWVFVADHNGRDWDTMVNAQNVIGRSLIYSSADSSWKSTAEGCYNWETGEYTILDSGGWVQASEGLVKYALDPRNFLDDTYIFMFESLSYDSSVHNTDGVRNIISGTFMEDSGHDLDGYDYATLLMYAGEVSKVSPYHLATRIIQEQGANGIGNQISGNVSGYRGYYNYYSQNAYASGGLSAVQNGLRYAMQTDDSNMRPWNTRYKAVVGGAINLGKWYINRGQDTIYYEKFDIKNFSHQYMTNVLAPRSEATRAKKAYSTSTLNNTTFKFSIPVYDNMPSSRCIIPDGNQSSNNWLRGLSVDGYSLTPTFSPDTTDYSLIVENEVKSIDVSASSADTNASVSGRGSHRLSVGNNTINIVVTAEDGGTRTYTINVVRKEAVNPEPSPEPVNPAPGNGGNSGNGGNSGNTESDGFKTGLLIDNDKKIVTRIGVGSNVQSILDGITYTNGCYGKLLNSDNSECSSDDTVATGDKLTIYRKDGSVYAQYDIVIYGDVNGDGVIDLVDFVAIKRAILNVSQPEGVHFEAADIIHDGSIDLMDFVAIKRHILGVSFIQQD
;
A
#
# COMPACT_ATOMS: atom_id res chain seq x y z
N MET A 1 -12.14 26.47 -50.33
CA MET A 1 -11.43 27.50 -49.54
C MET A 1 -10.98 27.00 -48.17
N GLU A 2 -11.63 26.02 -47.54
CA GLU A 2 -11.23 25.50 -46.21
C GLU A 2 -9.89 24.73 -46.16
N LYS A 3 -9.48 24.01 -47.22
CA LYS A 3 -8.18 23.31 -47.24
C LYS A 3 -6.95 24.24 -47.25
N ASN A 4 -7.10 25.50 -47.67
CA ASN A 4 -6.01 26.49 -47.62
C ASN A 4 -5.87 27.15 -46.24
N TYR A 5 -6.97 27.29 -45.48
CA TYR A 5 -6.91 27.85 -44.12
C TYR A 5 -6.20 26.91 -43.13
N MET A 6 -6.39 25.59 -43.22
CA MET A 6 -5.68 24.63 -42.36
C MET A 6 -4.16 24.59 -42.60
N ASN A 7 -3.71 24.77 -43.85
CA ASN A 7 -2.28 24.79 -44.16
C ASN A 7 -1.60 26.11 -43.76
N VAL A 8 -2.34 27.22 -43.80
CA VAL A 8 -1.86 28.52 -43.30
C VAL A 8 -1.80 28.51 -41.77
N ALA A 9 -2.81 27.94 -41.10
CA ALA A 9 -2.82 27.78 -39.64
C ALA A 9 -1.63 26.91 -39.16
N LYS A 10 -1.36 25.75 -39.78
CA LYS A 10 -0.21 24.90 -39.44
C LYS A 10 1.14 25.59 -39.65
N LYS A 11 1.27 26.44 -40.67
CA LYS A 11 2.49 27.24 -40.90
C LYS A 11 2.66 28.38 -39.89
N ILE A 12 1.57 29.03 -39.48
CA ILE A 12 1.60 30.07 -38.43
C ILE A 12 1.95 29.45 -37.07
N THR A 13 1.39 28.28 -36.72
CA THR A 13 1.73 27.57 -35.47
C THR A 13 3.21 27.15 -35.44
N ALA A 14 3.77 26.68 -36.56
CA ALA A 14 5.19 26.31 -36.64
C ALA A 14 6.13 27.52 -36.51
N VAL A 15 5.76 28.68 -37.07
CA VAL A 15 6.55 29.92 -36.95
C VAL A 15 6.47 30.51 -35.55
N VAL A 16 5.30 30.44 -34.89
CA VAL A 16 5.14 30.86 -33.50
C VAL A 16 5.92 29.93 -32.56
N LEU A 17 5.92 28.62 -32.81
CA LEU A 17 6.72 27.66 -32.03
C LEU A 17 8.23 27.91 -32.19
N MET A 18 8.70 28.21 -33.41
CA MET A 18 10.09 28.62 -33.63
C MET A 18 10.44 29.95 -32.95
N MET A 19 9.54 30.94 -32.95
CA MET A 19 9.77 32.20 -32.24
C MET A 19 9.81 32.01 -30.71
N VAL A 20 8.98 31.11 -30.16
CA VAL A 20 9.02 30.77 -28.72
C VAL A 20 10.32 30.08 -28.36
N ILE A 21 10.82 29.16 -29.19
CA ILE A 21 12.12 28.52 -29.00
C ILE A 21 13.27 29.55 -29.06
N ILE A 22 13.21 30.51 -30.00
CA ILE A 22 14.23 31.57 -30.13
C ILE A 22 14.18 32.55 -28.94
N ILE A 23 13.01 32.89 -28.42
CA ILE A 23 12.85 33.76 -27.25
C ILE A 23 13.31 33.04 -25.97
N CYS A 24 13.06 31.74 -25.84
CA CYS A 24 13.59 30.90 -24.75
C CYS A 24 15.12 30.78 -24.79
N THR A 25 15.76 30.87 -25.97
CA THR A 25 17.23 30.90 -26.08
C THR A 25 17.87 32.27 -25.79
N GLN A 26 17.09 33.36 -25.68
CA GLN A 26 17.62 34.71 -25.50
C GLN A 26 17.48 35.28 -24.08
N PHE A 27 16.71 34.65 -23.21
CA PHE A 27 16.66 34.99 -21.78
C PHE A 27 17.31 33.88 -20.96
N GLY A 28 18.63 34.00 -20.77
CA GLY A 28 19.40 33.15 -19.89
C GLY A 28 18.93 33.26 -18.45
N TYR A 29 18.15 32.29 -18.00
CA TYR A 29 18.15 31.85 -16.62
C TYR A 29 19.16 30.71 -16.50
N THR A 30 20.37 31.05 -16.07
CA THR A 30 21.40 30.11 -15.66
C THR A 30 21.04 29.56 -14.27
N GLY A 31 20.07 28.66 -14.23
CA GLY A 31 20.03 27.58 -13.26
C GLY A 31 20.26 26.32 -14.04
N ALA A 32 21.50 25.83 -14.07
CA ALA A 32 21.81 24.54 -14.68
C ALA A 32 21.11 23.44 -13.87
N ILE A 33 19.89 23.10 -14.26
CA ILE A 33 19.43 21.72 -14.15
C ILE A 33 19.96 21.06 -15.41
N GLU A 34 21.21 20.62 -15.37
CA GLU A 34 21.59 19.48 -16.19
C GLU A 34 20.73 18.32 -15.72
N ALA A 35 19.60 18.09 -16.41
CA ALA A 35 19.07 16.76 -16.50
C ALA A 35 20.17 15.95 -17.19
N LYS A 36 20.97 15.23 -16.41
CA LYS A 36 21.92 14.27 -16.97
C LYS A 36 21.12 13.26 -17.78
N ALA A 37 21.27 13.33 -19.09
CA ALA A 37 20.72 12.41 -20.04
C ALA A 37 21.16 10.97 -19.69
N ASP A 38 20.32 10.01 -20.07
CA ASP A 38 20.54 8.55 -20.12
C ASP A 38 21.81 8.09 -20.91
N ASP A 39 22.72 9.00 -21.26
CA ASP A 39 23.85 8.78 -22.18
C ASP A 39 25.12 8.19 -21.52
N ASP A 40 25.16 8.01 -20.20
CA ASP A 40 26.35 7.54 -19.47
C ASP A 40 26.39 6.00 -19.24
N ILE A 41 25.35 5.23 -19.63
CA ILE A 41 25.34 3.76 -19.47
C ILE A 41 26.20 3.09 -20.57
N ILE A 42 27.30 2.47 -20.16
CA ILE A 42 28.26 1.80 -21.05
C ILE A 42 28.04 0.29 -21.19
N ALA A 43 27.22 -0.31 -20.33
CA ALA A 43 26.75 -1.70 -20.44
C ALA A 43 25.65 -1.94 -19.40
N THR A 44 24.97 -3.08 -19.47
CA THR A 44 24.22 -3.62 -18.33
C THR A 44 24.97 -4.82 -17.78
N GLY A 45 24.61 -5.26 -16.59
CA GLY A 45 25.10 -6.53 -16.07
C GLY A 45 24.15 -7.11 -15.06
N TYR A 46 24.47 -8.34 -14.64
CA TYR A 46 23.76 -9.01 -13.57
C TYR A 46 24.70 -9.80 -12.68
N VAL A 47 24.29 -10.00 -11.43
CA VAL A 47 24.97 -10.88 -10.48
C VAL A 47 24.74 -12.33 -10.90
N ASN A 48 25.78 -13.15 -10.98
CA ASN A 48 25.64 -14.55 -11.39
C ASN A 48 24.68 -15.29 -10.45
N TYR A 49 23.82 -16.14 -10.99
CA TYR A 49 22.66 -16.70 -10.27
C TYR A 49 23.01 -17.57 -9.04
N ASP A 50 24.21 -18.12 -9.00
CA ASP A 50 24.74 -18.94 -7.91
C ASP A 50 25.37 -18.12 -6.78
N VAL A 51 25.51 -16.80 -6.97
CA VAL A 51 26.13 -15.89 -6.01
C VAL A 51 25.08 -15.37 -5.03
N THR A 52 25.40 -15.42 -3.75
CA THR A 52 24.60 -14.82 -2.67
C THR A 52 25.41 -13.76 -1.94
N ASP A 53 24.72 -12.78 -1.34
CA ASP A 53 25.32 -11.76 -0.47
C ASP A 53 26.45 -10.92 -1.13
N LEU A 54 26.40 -10.70 -2.45
CA LEU A 54 27.41 -9.92 -3.16
C LEU A 54 27.30 -8.45 -2.78
N ARG A 55 28.41 -7.87 -2.31
CA ARG A 55 28.43 -6.51 -1.75
C ARG A 55 28.53 -5.45 -2.84
N ILE A 56 27.59 -4.52 -2.85
CA ILE A 56 27.74 -3.23 -3.53
C ILE A 56 28.35 -2.23 -2.54
N ARG A 57 29.31 -1.43 -2.99
CA ARG A 57 30.13 -0.57 -2.13
C ARG A 57 30.17 0.88 -2.59
N THR A 58 30.52 1.78 -1.68
CA THR A 58 30.72 3.21 -1.97
C THR A 58 31.96 3.52 -2.80
N ALA A 59 32.94 2.60 -2.81
CA ALA A 59 34.16 2.67 -3.60
C ALA A 59 34.70 1.25 -3.89
N PRO A 60 35.49 1.06 -4.96
CA PRO A 60 36.15 -0.21 -5.25
C PRO A 60 37.04 -0.69 -4.10
N VAL A 61 37.05 -2.00 -3.85
CA VAL A 61 37.91 -2.71 -2.87
C VAL A 61 37.63 -2.35 -1.40
N ASN A 62 37.87 -1.09 -1.01
CA ASN A 62 37.87 -0.62 0.38
C ASN A 62 36.66 0.24 0.76
N GLY A 63 35.68 0.41 -0.14
CA GLY A 63 34.46 1.17 0.16
C GLY A 63 33.59 0.48 1.21
N SER A 64 32.88 1.30 1.98
CA SER A 64 31.80 0.85 2.86
C SER A 64 30.74 0.11 2.06
N ILE A 65 30.11 -0.91 2.67
CA ILE A 65 29.04 -1.67 2.04
C ILE A 65 27.79 -0.77 2.00
N ILE A 66 27.23 -0.58 0.81
CA ILE A 66 25.93 0.07 0.61
C ILE A 66 24.83 -0.95 0.87
N THR A 67 24.85 -2.06 0.13
CA THR A 67 23.90 -3.16 0.26
C THR A 67 24.53 -4.49 -0.17
N LYS A 68 23.80 -5.59 -0.02
CA LYS A 68 24.15 -6.91 -0.55
C LYS A 68 23.05 -7.38 -1.50
N VAL A 69 23.46 -7.99 -2.60
CA VAL A 69 22.55 -8.44 -3.65
C VAL A 69 22.82 -9.89 -4.02
N ASN A 70 21.77 -10.58 -4.47
CA ASN A 70 21.82 -11.99 -4.82
C ASN A 70 21.80 -12.20 -6.34
N GLY A 71 22.03 -13.45 -6.75
CA GLY A 71 22.02 -13.88 -8.13
C GLY A 71 20.79 -13.44 -8.93
N GLY A 72 21.04 -12.82 -10.07
CA GLY A 72 20.05 -12.24 -10.96
C GLY A 72 19.79 -10.75 -10.77
N PHE A 73 20.36 -10.13 -9.73
CA PHE A 73 20.28 -8.69 -9.55
C PHE A 73 20.90 -7.98 -10.75
N LYS A 74 20.08 -7.23 -11.50
CA LYS A 74 20.52 -6.48 -12.69
C LYS A 74 20.86 -5.05 -12.31
N PHE A 75 21.87 -4.51 -12.99
CA PHE A 75 22.37 -3.16 -12.77
C PHE A 75 22.85 -2.54 -14.07
N ASP A 76 22.86 -1.21 -14.12
CA ASP A 76 23.42 -0.44 -15.23
C ASP A 76 24.89 -0.17 -14.91
N ILE A 77 25.78 -0.36 -15.88
CA ILE A 77 27.22 -0.12 -15.75
C ILE A 77 27.55 1.19 -16.45
N TYR A 78 28.19 2.09 -15.72
CA TYR A 78 28.57 3.41 -16.19
C TYR A 78 30.08 3.56 -16.39
N GLU A 79 30.87 2.81 -15.62
CA GLU A 79 32.32 2.83 -15.71
C GLU A 79 32.89 1.47 -15.32
N GLU A 80 34.02 1.09 -15.92
CA GLU A 80 34.83 -0.03 -15.48
C GLU A 80 36.14 0.46 -14.88
N VAL A 81 36.37 0.12 -13.61
CA VAL A 81 37.53 0.53 -12.82
C VAL A 81 38.44 -0.66 -12.59
N SER A 82 39.61 -0.66 -13.23
CA SER A 82 40.62 -1.70 -13.02
C SER A 82 41.35 -1.48 -11.69
N THR A 83 41.06 -2.31 -10.69
CA THR A 83 41.73 -2.26 -9.38
C THR A 83 42.61 -3.46 -9.09
N SER A 84 42.66 -4.44 -10.00
CA SER A 84 43.51 -5.63 -9.90
C SER A 84 43.91 -6.09 -11.30
N ALA A 85 44.90 -6.99 -11.37
CA ALA A 85 45.31 -7.61 -12.63
C ALA A 85 44.35 -8.72 -13.12
N THR A 86 43.42 -9.19 -12.26
CA THR A 86 42.60 -10.38 -12.52
C THR A 86 41.10 -10.09 -12.65
N TYR A 87 40.63 -8.95 -12.16
CA TYR A 87 39.24 -8.51 -12.26
C TYR A 87 39.10 -6.99 -12.06
N SER A 88 38.00 -6.44 -12.58
CA SER A 88 37.64 -5.02 -12.49
C SER A 88 36.51 -4.81 -11.46
N TRP A 89 36.24 -3.56 -11.13
CA TRP A 89 35.00 -3.14 -10.47
C TRP A 89 34.16 -2.33 -11.44
N TYR A 90 32.85 -2.50 -11.41
CA TYR A 90 31.93 -1.69 -12.19
C TYR A 90 31.38 -0.58 -11.31
N ASN A 91 31.45 0.67 -11.78
CA ASN A 91 30.59 1.74 -11.26
C ASN A 91 29.20 1.50 -11.83
N ILE A 92 28.24 1.28 -10.95
CA ILE A 92 26.90 0.85 -11.31
C ILE A 92 25.83 1.82 -10.82
N GLY A 93 24.72 1.86 -11.54
CA GLY A 93 23.44 2.39 -11.07
C GLY A 93 22.43 1.26 -10.87
N PHE A 94 21.67 1.36 -9.80
CA PHE A 94 20.67 0.37 -9.39
C PHE A 94 19.65 1.03 -8.46
N TYR A 95 18.46 0.48 -8.32
CA TYR A 95 17.53 0.96 -7.29
C TYR A 95 17.77 0.21 -5.98
N LEU A 96 17.77 0.95 -4.88
CA LEU A 96 17.81 0.46 -3.51
C LEU A 96 16.67 1.14 -2.76
N ASP A 97 15.77 0.35 -2.16
CA ASP A 97 14.62 0.84 -1.41
C ASP A 97 13.75 1.86 -2.20
N GLY A 98 13.65 1.65 -3.52
CA GLY A 98 12.89 2.51 -4.44
C GLY A 98 13.65 3.73 -4.98
N GLU A 99 14.85 4.01 -4.48
CA GLU A 99 15.67 5.16 -4.90
C GLU A 99 16.82 4.74 -5.82
N TYR A 100 17.00 5.46 -6.94
CA TYR A 100 18.10 5.17 -7.87
C TYR A 100 19.45 5.59 -7.27
N THR A 101 20.28 4.61 -6.98
CA THR A 101 21.52 4.72 -6.21
C THR A 101 22.73 4.36 -7.08
N ARG A 102 23.90 4.95 -6.76
CA ARG A 102 25.18 4.64 -7.38
C ARG A 102 26.08 3.87 -6.42
N GLY A 103 26.85 2.93 -6.97
CA GLY A 103 27.80 2.14 -6.18
C GLY A 103 28.81 1.40 -7.04
N TYR A 104 29.55 0.51 -6.42
CA TYR A 104 30.57 -0.32 -7.07
C TYR A 104 30.35 -1.79 -6.76
N ILE A 105 30.40 -2.63 -7.79
CA ILE A 105 30.29 -4.09 -7.68
C ILE A 105 31.47 -4.76 -8.38
N THR A 106 31.93 -5.91 -7.87
CA THR A 106 33.09 -6.61 -8.44
C THR A 106 32.69 -7.40 -9.69
N SER A 107 33.49 -7.32 -10.75
CA SER A 107 33.27 -8.06 -11.99
C SER A 107 33.41 -9.58 -11.82
N GLN A 108 34.05 -10.03 -10.74
CA GLN A 108 34.39 -11.43 -10.50
C GLN A 108 33.17 -12.35 -10.33
N TYR A 109 32.05 -11.79 -9.89
CA TYR A 109 30.81 -12.51 -9.56
C TYR A 109 29.62 -12.03 -10.36
N THR A 110 29.88 -11.27 -11.42
CA THR A 110 28.85 -10.66 -12.24
C THR A 110 29.15 -10.93 -13.70
N THR A 111 28.09 -11.10 -14.48
CA THR A 111 28.19 -11.10 -15.92
C THR A 111 27.89 -9.69 -16.41
N LYS A 112 28.86 -9.09 -17.11
CA LYS A 112 28.64 -7.87 -17.89
C LYS A 112 27.97 -8.31 -19.18
N ASP A 113 26.75 -7.84 -19.39
CA ASP A 113 26.13 -7.94 -20.70
C ASP A 113 27.01 -7.08 -21.62
N LYS A 114 27.51 -7.64 -22.71
CA LYS A 114 28.25 -6.84 -23.67
C LYS A 114 27.31 -5.73 -24.15
N LYS A 115 27.66 -4.45 -23.94
CA LYS A 115 27.16 -3.39 -24.83
C LYS A 115 27.61 -3.80 -26.21
N SER A 116 26.64 -4.16 -27.04
CA SER A 116 26.94 -4.98 -28.19
C SER A 116 27.89 -4.20 -29.12
N ASP A 117 28.93 -4.89 -29.59
CA ASP A 117 29.63 -4.50 -30.82
C ASP A 117 28.73 -4.80 -32.04
N TYR A 118 27.41 -4.86 -31.83
CA TYR A 118 26.41 -5.22 -32.80
C TYR A 118 26.57 -4.27 -33.97
N LYS A 119 26.96 -4.85 -35.10
CA LYS A 119 26.92 -4.14 -36.36
C LYS A 119 25.44 -4.11 -36.75
N PRO A 120 24.83 -2.91 -36.87
CA PRO A 120 23.43 -2.82 -37.23
C PRO A 120 23.11 -3.66 -38.47
N ASP A 121 22.27 -4.67 -38.28
CA ASP A 121 21.62 -5.37 -39.37
C ASP A 121 20.38 -4.54 -39.72
N ASN A 122 20.49 -3.73 -40.78
CA ASN A 122 19.42 -2.82 -41.18
C ASN A 122 18.10 -3.55 -41.39
N ASN A 123 18.13 -4.82 -41.87
CA ASN A 123 16.91 -5.60 -42.04
C ASN A 123 16.26 -5.93 -40.68
N PHE A 124 17.08 -6.21 -39.66
CA PHE A 124 16.58 -6.47 -38.32
C PHE A 124 16.08 -5.19 -37.64
N GLU A 125 16.74 -4.05 -37.82
CA GLU A 125 16.25 -2.76 -37.31
C GLU A 125 14.92 -2.34 -37.96
N ASP A 126 14.81 -2.51 -39.28
CA ASP A 126 13.56 -2.28 -40.02
C ASP A 126 12.47 -3.24 -39.54
N TYR A 127 12.81 -4.51 -39.28
CA TYR A 127 11.91 -5.50 -38.70
C TYR A 127 11.42 -5.11 -37.30
N LEU A 128 12.32 -4.76 -36.37
CA LEU A 128 11.95 -4.33 -35.02
C LEU A 128 11.08 -3.07 -35.04
N THR A 129 11.31 -2.18 -36.01
CA THR A 129 10.50 -0.98 -36.21
C THR A 129 9.13 -1.32 -36.79
N ALA A 130 9.04 -2.27 -37.73
CA ALA A 130 7.77 -2.76 -38.27
C ALA A 130 6.93 -3.54 -37.23
N GLN A 131 7.59 -4.22 -36.28
CA GLN A 131 6.94 -4.81 -35.11
C GLN A 131 6.50 -3.76 -34.07
N ASP A 132 6.93 -2.50 -34.19
CA ASP A 132 6.65 -1.44 -33.24
C ASP A 132 7.13 -1.76 -31.80
N PHE A 133 8.34 -2.32 -31.69
CA PHE A 133 8.97 -2.52 -30.39
C PHE A 133 9.44 -1.19 -29.78
N PRO A 134 9.16 -0.92 -28.49
CA PRO A 134 9.71 0.24 -27.80
C PRO A 134 11.25 0.19 -27.74
N ALA A 135 11.89 1.37 -27.72
CA ALA A 135 13.34 1.48 -27.70
C ALA A 135 14.00 0.69 -26.56
N SER A 136 13.36 0.63 -25.39
CA SER A 136 13.83 -0.09 -24.20
C SER A 136 13.92 -1.61 -24.36
N TYR A 137 13.35 -2.20 -25.43
CA TYR A 137 13.43 -3.64 -25.73
C TYR A 137 14.58 -3.96 -26.70
N LYS A 138 14.90 -3.02 -27.60
CA LYS A 138 15.67 -3.31 -28.82
C LYS A 138 17.08 -3.83 -28.54
N GLU A 139 17.76 -3.31 -27.51
CA GLU A 139 19.13 -3.72 -27.21
C GLU A 139 19.24 -5.20 -26.85
N SER A 140 18.37 -5.70 -25.96
CA SER A 140 18.34 -7.12 -25.61
C SER A 140 17.98 -8.01 -26.81
N LEU A 141 17.07 -7.55 -27.68
CA LEU A 141 16.68 -8.29 -28.88
C LEU A 141 17.82 -8.37 -29.91
N ARG A 142 18.64 -7.32 -30.06
CA ARG A 142 19.84 -7.35 -30.92
C ARG A 142 20.83 -8.41 -30.46
N GLN A 143 21.10 -8.47 -29.16
CA GLN A 143 22.01 -9.47 -28.58
C GLN A 143 21.53 -10.90 -28.83
N LEU A 144 20.21 -11.12 -28.73
CA LEU A 144 19.59 -12.40 -29.03
C LEU A 144 19.66 -12.73 -30.52
N HIS A 145 19.37 -11.78 -31.40
CA HIS A 145 19.45 -11.94 -32.86
C HIS A 145 20.86 -12.25 -33.33
N GLU A 146 21.87 -11.54 -32.80
CA GLU A 146 23.27 -11.80 -33.11
C GLU A 146 23.66 -13.24 -32.75
N LYS A 147 23.17 -13.73 -31.61
CA LYS A 147 23.46 -15.10 -31.13
C LYS A 147 22.64 -16.16 -31.86
N TYR A 148 21.39 -15.87 -32.18
CA TYR A 148 20.43 -16.80 -32.78
C TYR A 148 19.67 -16.14 -33.94
N PRO A 149 20.29 -16.05 -35.13
CA PRO A 149 19.72 -15.30 -36.27
C PRO A 149 18.42 -15.87 -36.84
N LEU A 150 18.05 -17.10 -36.47
CA LEU A 150 16.80 -17.76 -36.89
C LEU A 150 15.64 -17.50 -35.93
N TRP A 151 15.87 -16.83 -34.80
CA TRP A 151 14.80 -16.54 -33.84
C TRP A 151 13.98 -15.35 -34.31
N VAL A 152 12.67 -15.45 -34.13
CA VAL A 152 11.68 -14.47 -34.57
C VAL A 152 11.04 -13.84 -33.33
N PHE A 153 11.11 -12.51 -33.22
CA PHE A 153 10.60 -11.75 -32.09
C PHE A 153 9.36 -10.96 -32.50
N VAL A 154 8.20 -11.30 -31.96
CA VAL A 154 6.93 -10.64 -32.27
C VAL A 154 6.53 -9.76 -31.09
N ALA A 155 6.25 -8.48 -31.37
CA ALA A 155 5.69 -7.59 -30.36
C ALA A 155 4.19 -7.86 -30.24
N ASP A 156 3.76 -8.27 -29.06
CA ASP A 156 2.34 -8.51 -28.77
C ASP A 156 1.72 -7.30 -28.08
N HIS A 157 1.24 -6.37 -28.90
CA HIS A 157 0.44 -5.21 -28.50
C HIS A 157 -0.99 -5.65 -28.13
N ASN A 158 -1.13 -6.23 -26.94
CA ASN A 158 -2.37 -6.86 -26.48
C ASN A 158 -3.45 -5.86 -25.99
N GLY A 159 -3.18 -4.56 -26.05
CA GLY A 159 -4.11 -3.48 -25.67
C GLY A 159 -4.43 -3.43 -24.17
N ARG A 160 -3.58 -4.02 -23.33
CA ARG A 160 -3.69 -3.92 -21.87
C ARG A 160 -2.80 -2.80 -21.36
N ASP A 161 -3.40 -1.95 -20.55
CA ASP A 161 -2.70 -0.96 -19.75
C ASP A 161 -1.88 -1.61 -18.63
N TRP A 162 -0.68 -1.05 -18.40
CA TRP A 162 0.27 -1.54 -17.40
C TRP A 162 -0.31 -1.59 -15.99
N ASP A 163 -0.97 -0.52 -15.52
CA ASP A 163 -1.52 -0.47 -14.18
C ASP A 163 -2.70 -1.44 -14.02
N THR A 164 -3.46 -1.66 -15.10
CA THR A 164 -4.50 -2.70 -15.12
C THR A 164 -3.89 -4.09 -14.90
N MET A 165 -2.78 -4.41 -15.55
CA MET A 165 -2.07 -5.68 -15.35
C MET A 165 -1.55 -5.81 -13.92
N VAL A 166 -0.91 -4.77 -13.38
CA VAL A 166 -0.36 -4.74 -12.01
C VAL A 166 -1.48 -4.95 -11.00
N ASN A 167 -2.55 -4.16 -11.07
CA ASN A 167 -3.68 -4.26 -10.15
C ASN A 167 -4.37 -5.62 -10.24
N ALA A 168 -4.52 -6.16 -11.45
CA ALA A 168 -5.05 -7.50 -11.62
C ALA A 168 -4.18 -8.54 -10.92
N GLN A 169 -2.84 -8.44 -10.96
CA GLN A 169 -1.98 -9.42 -10.30
C GLN A 169 -1.84 -9.23 -8.78
N ASN A 170 -2.14 -8.04 -8.25
CA ASN A 170 -2.11 -7.71 -6.81
C ASN A 170 -3.36 -8.12 -6.03
N VAL A 171 -4.33 -8.79 -6.65
CA VAL A 171 -5.44 -9.40 -5.92
C VAL A 171 -4.93 -10.54 -5.03
N ILE A 172 -5.30 -10.52 -3.75
CA ILE A 172 -4.87 -11.49 -2.74
C ILE A 172 -5.13 -12.92 -3.24
N GLY A 173 -4.09 -13.74 -3.19
CA GLY A 173 -4.15 -15.16 -3.58
C GLY A 173 -3.75 -15.43 -5.03
N ARG A 174 -3.59 -14.40 -5.87
CA ARG A 174 -3.33 -14.58 -7.31
C ARG A 174 -1.86 -14.66 -7.67
N SER A 175 -1.04 -13.84 -7.03
CA SER A 175 0.41 -13.83 -7.22
C SER A 175 1.09 -14.14 -5.91
N LEU A 176 1.63 -15.35 -5.80
CA LEU A 176 2.20 -15.87 -4.58
C LEU A 176 3.71 -15.99 -4.66
N ILE A 177 4.34 -16.00 -3.50
CA ILE A 177 5.75 -16.33 -3.30
C ILE A 177 5.90 -17.13 -1.99
N TYR A 178 7.00 -17.85 -1.80
CA TYR A 178 7.24 -18.57 -0.54
C TYR A 178 7.45 -17.60 0.63
N SER A 179 6.94 -17.94 1.81
CA SER A 179 7.10 -17.16 3.04
C SER A 179 8.56 -16.97 3.46
N SER A 180 9.43 -17.91 3.06
CA SER A 180 10.88 -17.86 3.27
C SER A 180 11.63 -16.97 2.28
N ALA A 181 10.95 -16.36 1.30
CA ALA A 181 11.55 -15.39 0.39
C ALA A 181 11.90 -14.09 1.12
N ASP A 182 12.71 -13.26 0.45
CA ASP A 182 13.14 -11.96 0.96
C ASP A 182 11.94 -11.09 1.38
N SER A 183 12.10 -10.31 2.45
CA SER A 183 11.01 -9.45 2.98
C SER A 183 10.40 -8.53 1.92
N SER A 184 11.21 -7.89 1.07
CA SER A 184 10.73 -7.02 -0.02
C SER A 184 9.93 -7.73 -1.11
N TRP A 185 9.95 -9.06 -1.15
CA TRP A 185 9.21 -9.87 -2.12
C TRP A 185 7.80 -10.19 -1.65
N LYS A 186 7.49 -9.95 -0.38
CA LYS A 186 6.23 -10.31 0.27
C LYS A 186 5.40 -9.06 0.52
N SER A 187 4.09 -9.15 0.30
CA SER A 187 3.20 -8.01 0.49
C SER A 187 2.88 -7.76 1.96
N THR A 188 2.92 -6.49 2.36
CA THR A 188 2.43 -6.02 3.67
C THR A 188 1.11 -5.26 3.58
N ALA A 189 0.44 -5.32 2.40
CA ALA A 189 -0.89 -4.77 2.22
C ALA A 189 -1.92 -5.43 3.16
N GLU A 190 -3.07 -4.77 3.32
CA GLU A 190 -4.16 -5.29 4.14
C GLU A 190 -4.51 -6.74 3.79
N GLY A 191 -4.66 -7.58 4.82
CA GLY A 191 -4.90 -9.02 4.68
C GLY A 191 -3.66 -9.88 4.38
N CYS A 192 -2.51 -9.28 4.02
CA CYS A 192 -1.29 -10.03 3.67
C CYS A 192 -0.29 -10.17 4.83
N TYR A 193 -0.33 -9.25 5.80
CA TYR A 193 0.63 -9.19 6.90
C TYR A 193 -0.03 -8.68 8.18
N ASN A 194 0.23 -9.36 9.30
CA ASN A 194 -0.18 -8.92 10.61
C ASN A 194 0.94 -8.10 11.26
N TRP A 195 0.74 -6.79 11.35
CA TRP A 195 1.72 -5.86 11.89
C TRP A 195 1.96 -6.03 13.40
N GLU A 196 1.02 -6.60 14.15
CA GLU A 196 1.17 -6.85 15.59
C GLU A 196 2.02 -8.07 15.90
N THR A 197 1.89 -9.13 15.09
CA THR A 197 2.61 -10.40 15.28
C THR A 197 3.84 -10.55 14.40
N GLY A 198 3.93 -9.78 13.32
CA GLY A 198 4.99 -9.91 12.32
C GLY A 198 4.81 -11.09 11.37
N GLU A 199 3.61 -11.69 11.34
CA GLU A 199 3.33 -12.89 10.54
C GLU A 199 2.68 -12.55 9.21
N TYR A 200 3.15 -13.18 8.13
CA TYR A 200 2.49 -13.13 6.83
C TYR A 200 1.31 -14.09 6.78
N THR A 201 0.22 -13.67 6.14
CA THR A 201 -0.95 -14.52 5.90
C THR A 201 -0.58 -15.62 4.91
N ILE A 202 -0.70 -16.87 5.34
CA ILE A 202 -0.49 -18.05 4.48
C ILE A 202 -1.75 -18.28 3.64
N LEU A 203 -1.59 -18.23 2.32
CA LEU A 203 -2.67 -18.30 1.33
C LEU A 203 -2.78 -19.66 0.63
N ASP A 204 -1.72 -20.48 0.67
CA ASP A 204 -1.71 -21.84 0.14
C ASP A 204 -0.77 -22.76 0.95
N SER A 205 -1.04 -24.06 0.88
CA SER A 205 -0.27 -25.15 1.46
C SER A 205 1.22 -25.08 1.07
N GLY A 206 2.11 -25.30 2.04
CA GLY A 206 3.55 -25.18 1.82
C GLY A 206 4.12 -23.78 2.10
N GLY A 207 3.33 -22.87 2.68
CA GLY A 207 3.80 -21.59 3.19
C GLY A 207 3.85 -20.49 2.13
N TRP A 208 2.88 -20.46 1.21
CA TRP A 208 2.79 -19.40 0.22
C TRP A 208 2.10 -18.17 0.77
N VAL A 209 2.63 -17.00 0.45
CA VAL A 209 2.14 -15.68 0.86
C VAL A 209 1.99 -14.79 -0.37
N GLN A 210 1.26 -13.69 -0.25
CA GLN A 210 1.08 -12.74 -1.35
C GLN A 210 2.43 -12.10 -1.72
N ALA A 211 2.74 -12.09 -3.02
CA ALA A 211 3.89 -11.36 -3.55
C ALA A 211 3.68 -9.84 -3.44
N SER A 212 4.74 -9.09 -3.17
CA SER A 212 4.71 -7.62 -3.14
C SER A 212 4.43 -7.04 -4.53
N GLU A 213 3.87 -5.83 -4.56
CA GLU A 213 3.63 -5.12 -5.82
C GLU A 213 4.94 -4.90 -6.62
N GLY A 214 6.05 -4.63 -5.93
CA GLY A 214 7.36 -4.51 -6.56
C GLY A 214 7.79 -5.79 -7.28
N LEU A 215 7.58 -6.95 -6.65
CA LEU A 215 7.89 -8.24 -7.28
C LEU A 215 6.95 -8.56 -8.44
N VAL A 216 5.67 -8.22 -8.32
CA VAL A 216 4.67 -8.34 -9.40
C VAL A 216 5.08 -7.50 -10.61
N LYS A 217 5.44 -6.23 -10.41
CA LYS A 217 5.94 -5.33 -11.47
C LYS A 217 7.20 -5.89 -12.15
N TYR A 218 8.17 -6.39 -11.37
CA TYR A 218 9.35 -7.06 -11.92
C TYR A 218 8.98 -8.26 -12.80
N ALA A 219 8.08 -9.12 -12.33
CA ALA A 219 7.71 -10.34 -13.03
C ALA A 219 6.85 -10.08 -14.29
N LEU A 220 6.08 -9.00 -14.29
CA LEU A 220 5.29 -8.56 -15.45
C LEU A 220 6.12 -7.86 -16.53
N ASP A 221 7.26 -7.28 -16.20
CA ASP A 221 8.06 -6.52 -17.17
C ASP A 221 8.88 -7.46 -18.08
N PRO A 222 8.53 -7.61 -19.37
CA PRO A 222 9.20 -8.57 -20.24
C PRO A 222 10.67 -8.25 -20.47
N ARG A 223 11.07 -6.97 -20.33
CA ARG A 223 12.45 -6.49 -20.49
C ARG A 223 13.41 -7.11 -19.47
N ASN A 224 12.90 -7.65 -18.36
CA ASN A 224 13.71 -8.39 -17.39
C ASN A 224 14.18 -9.75 -17.90
N PHE A 225 13.50 -10.30 -18.91
CA PHE A 225 13.59 -11.70 -19.32
C PHE A 225 14.05 -11.89 -20.77
N LEU A 226 14.49 -10.82 -21.44
CA LEU A 226 15.04 -10.86 -22.79
C LEU A 226 16.52 -11.27 -22.78
N ASP A 227 16.77 -12.49 -22.32
CA ASP A 227 18.06 -13.16 -22.43
C ASP A 227 17.88 -14.56 -23.02
N ASP A 228 18.99 -15.22 -23.33
CA ASP A 228 18.96 -16.49 -24.05
C ASP A 228 18.32 -17.64 -23.26
N THR A 229 17.95 -17.41 -22.00
CA THR A 229 17.40 -18.40 -21.08
C THR A 229 15.94 -18.12 -20.77
N TYR A 230 15.64 -16.90 -20.32
CA TYR A 230 14.31 -16.54 -19.87
C TYR A 230 13.37 -16.17 -21.00
N ILE A 231 13.88 -15.86 -22.20
CA ILE A 231 13.02 -15.58 -23.36
C ILE A 231 12.07 -16.73 -23.71
N PHE A 232 12.42 -17.97 -23.35
CA PHE A 232 11.55 -19.13 -23.53
C PHE A 232 10.23 -19.06 -22.75
N MET A 233 10.06 -18.12 -21.80
CA MET A 233 8.73 -17.87 -21.25
C MET A 233 7.76 -17.27 -22.27
N PHE A 234 8.29 -16.67 -23.34
CA PHE A 234 7.55 -16.04 -24.43
C PHE A 234 7.49 -16.93 -25.69
N GLU A 235 8.03 -18.15 -25.65
CA GLU A 235 7.94 -19.08 -26.79
C GLU A 235 6.46 -19.35 -27.13
N SER A 236 6.12 -19.17 -28.41
CA SER A 236 4.77 -19.42 -28.92
C SER A 236 4.45 -20.91 -28.89
N LEU A 237 3.57 -21.30 -27.98
CA LEU A 237 3.07 -22.66 -27.82
C LEU A 237 1.92 -23.00 -28.77
N SER A 238 1.40 -22.03 -29.52
CA SER A 238 0.40 -22.23 -30.58
C SER A 238 1.03 -22.75 -31.86
N TYR A 239 0.31 -23.59 -32.61
CA TYR A 239 0.71 -24.04 -33.94
C TYR A 239 0.74 -22.86 -34.93
N ASP A 240 1.91 -22.60 -35.51
CA ASP A 240 2.13 -21.67 -36.61
C ASP A 240 2.85 -22.39 -37.77
N SER A 241 2.16 -22.56 -38.92
CA SER A 241 2.73 -23.24 -40.09
C SER A 241 3.81 -22.43 -40.82
N SER A 242 3.95 -21.13 -40.54
CA SER A 242 5.03 -20.30 -41.09
C SER A 242 6.37 -20.52 -40.38
N VAL A 243 6.33 -21.06 -39.16
CA VAL A 243 7.49 -21.32 -38.31
C VAL A 243 7.76 -22.81 -38.22
N HIS A 244 6.73 -23.58 -37.91
CA HIS A 244 6.85 -25.00 -37.68
C HIS A 244 6.94 -25.80 -38.98
N ASN A 245 7.93 -26.66 -39.05
CA ASN A 245 8.16 -27.58 -40.14
C ASN A 245 8.78 -28.88 -39.63
N THR A 246 8.71 -29.94 -40.45
CA THR A 246 9.18 -31.29 -40.10
C THR A 246 10.66 -31.32 -39.76
N ASP A 247 11.50 -30.54 -40.44
CA ASP A 247 12.96 -30.53 -40.18
C ASP A 247 13.27 -29.93 -38.81
N GLY A 248 12.55 -28.90 -38.38
CA GLY A 248 12.66 -28.39 -37.02
C GLY A 248 12.23 -29.42 -35.97
N VAL A 249 11.18 -30.23 -36.24
CA VAL A 249 10.83 -31.34 -35.34
C VAL A 249 11.95 -32.38 -35.31
N ARG A 250 12.53 -32.75 -36.46
CA ARG A 250 13.67 -33.66 -36.55
C ARG A 250 14.87 -33.16 -35.74
N ASN A 251 15.19 -31.87 -35.84
CA ASN A 251 16.25 -31.25 -35.05
C ASN A 251 15.99 -31.31 -33.53
N ILE A 252 14.73 -31.33 -33.08
CA ILE A 252 14.37 -31.45 -31.67
C ILE A 252 14.45 -32.90 -31.20
N ILE A 253 13.94 -33.84 -31.99
CA ILE A 253 13.88 -35.26 -31.60
C ILE A 253 15.17 -36.03 -31.89
N SER A 254 16.17 -35.41 -32.53
CA SER A 254 17.44 -36.06 -32.83
C SER A 254 18.15 -36.56 -31.57
N GLY A 255 18.69 -37.78 -31.62
CA GLY A 255 19.29 -38.46 -30.48
C GLY A 255 18.30 -38.98 -29.44
N THR A 256 17.00 -39.00 -29.75
CA THR A 256 15.96 -39.56 -28.87
C THR A 256 15.32 -40.82 -29.47
N PHE A 257 14.53 -41.54 -28.68
CA PHE A 257 13.80 -42.74 -29.14
C PHE A 257 12.80 -42.49 -30.28
N MET A 258 12.48 -41.22 -30.53
CA MET A 258 11.59 -40.80 -31.61
C MET A 258 12.32 -40.69 -32.95
N GLU A 259 13.64 -40.50 -32.95
CA GLU A 259 14.47 -40.50 -34.16
C GLU A 259 14.48 -41.91 -34.77
N ASP A 260 14.18 -41.99 -36.08
CA ASP A 260 14.16 -43.24 -36.87
C ASP A 260 13.44 -44.43 -36.20
N SER A 261 12.39 -44.12 -35.44
CA SER A 261 11.69 -45.12 -34.62
C SER A 261 10.94 -46.15 -35.47
N GLY A 262 11.05 -47.42 -35.12
CA GLY A 262 10.27 -48.52 -35.72
C GLY A 262 8.87 -48.71 -35.10
N HIS A 263 8.39 -47.75 -34.31
CA HIS A 263 7.06 -47.81 -33.70
C HIS A 263 5.94 -47.70 -34.76
N ASP A 264 4.85 -48.46 -34.55
CA ASP A 264 3.63 -48.29 -35.35
C ASP A 264 2.91 -46.99 -34.97
N LEU A 265 2.90 -46.06 -35.92
CA LEU A 265 2.36 -44.71 -35.80
C LEU A 265 1.32 -44.43 -36.90
N ASP A 266 0.65 -45.46 -37.42
CA ASP A 266 -0.40 -45.34 -38.46
C ASP A 266 0.12 -44.72 -39.78
N GLY A 267 1.31 -45.16 -40.21
CA GLY A 267 1.95 -44.72 -41.45
C GLY A 267 2.81 -43.45 -41.35
N TYR A 268 2.90 -42.84 -40.18
CA TYR A 268 3.76 -41.68 -39.91
C TYR A 268 5.13 -42.09 -39.32
N ASP A 269 6.12 -41.20 -39.42
CA ASP A 269 7.23 -41.14 -38.47
C ASP A 269 6.89 -40.17 -37.33
N TYR A 270 7.67 -40.10 -36.25
CA TYR A 270 7.36 -39.18 -35.16
C TYR A 270 7.37 -37.71 -35.59
N ALA A 271 8.26 -37.31 -36.50
CA ALA A 271 8.37 -35.92 -36.91
C ALA A 271 7.11 -35.45 -37.66
N THR A 272 6.64 -36.23 -38.63
CA THR A 272 5.42 -36.00 -39.40
C THR A 272 4.17 -36.17 -38.56
N LEU A 273 4.15 -37.14 -37.63
CA LEU A 273 3.05 -37.31 -36.68
C LEU A 273 2.91 -36.11 -35.74
N LEU A 274 4.02 -35.58 -35.22
CA LEU A 274 3.99 -34.44 -34.31
C LEU A 274 3.58 -33.16 -35.05
N MET A 275 4.02 -32.98 -36.30
CA MET A 275 3.51 -31.89 -37.15
C MET A 275 1.99 -31.98 -37.33
N TYR A 276 1.47 -33.17 -37.66
CA TYR A 276 0.04 -33.39 -37.78
C TYR A 276 -0.71 -33.20 -36.45
N ALA A 277 -0.17 -33.73 -35.35
CA ALA A 277 -0.73 -33.56 -34.02
C ALA A 277 -0.80 -32.07 -33.64
N GLY A 278 0.24 -31.30 -33.95
CA GLY A 278 0.26 -29.86 -33.74
C GLY A 278 -0.80 -29.13 -34.55
N GLU A 279 -0.93 -29.45 -35.84
CA GLU A 279 -1.95 -28.86 -36.72
C GLU A 279 -3.38 -29.12 -36.22
N VAL A 280 -3.68 -30.36 -35.81
CA VAL A 280 -5.02 -30.75 -35.33
C VAL A 280 -5.31 -30.16 -33.95
N SER A 281 -4.34 -30.21 -33.03
CA SER A 281 -4.50 -29.72 -31.66
C SER A 281 -4.39 -28.21 -31.52
N LYS A 282 -3.85 -27.53 -32.55
CA LYS A 282 -3.42 -26.13 -32.52
C LYS A 282 -2.26 -25.83 -31.56
N VAL A 283 -1.51 -26.86 -31.16
CA VAL A 283 -0.32 -26.76 -30.31
C VAL A 283 0.96 -26.82 -31.15
N SER A 284 2.00 -26.12 -30.72
CA SER A 284 3.33 -26.17 -31.33
C SER A 284 3.85 -27.62 -31.36
N PRO A 285 4.21 -28.17 -32.53
CA PRO A 285 4.81 -29.49 -32.62
C PRO A 285 6.20 -29.54 -31.97
N TYR A 286 6.86 -28.39 -31.81
CA TYR A 286 8.13 -28.27 -31.10
C TYR A 286 7.90 -28.43 -29.59
N HIS A 287 6.86 -27.79 -29.06
CA HIS A 287 6.42 -28.00 -27.68
C HIS A 287 5.96 -29.44 -27.41
N LEU A 288 5.20 -30.04 -28.34
CA LEU A 288 4.78 -31.44 -28.21
C LEU A 288 5.98 -32.39 -28.15
N ALA A 289 6.97 -32.20 -29.04
CA ALA A 289 8.18 -32.99 -29.08
C ALA A 289 8.96 -32.89 -27.75
N THR A 290 9.22 -31.67 -27.28
CA THR A 290 9.98 -31.46 -26.03
C THR A 290 9.24 -31.97 -24.80
N ARG A 291 7.90 -31.83 -24.74
CA ARG A 291 7.12 -32.43 -23.65
C ARG A 291 7.21 -33.94 -23.64
N ILE A 292 7.15 -34.62 -24.78
CA ILE A 292 7.34 -36.09 -24.81
C ILE A 292 8.71 -36.47 -24.28
N ILE A 293 9.77 -35.75 -24.68
CA ILE A 293 11.14 -36.00 -24.20
C ILE A 293 11.24 -35.78 -22.69
N GLN A 294 10.64 -34.70 -22.18
CA GLN A 294 10.63 -34.38 -20.75
C GLN A 294 9.88 -35.43 -19.94
N GLU A 295 8.74 -35.90 -20.44
CA GLU A 295 7.85 -36.83 -19.73
C GLU A 295 8.29 -38.30 -19.80
N GLN A 296 8.86 -38.72 -20.93
CA GLN A 296 9.21 -40.13 -21.17
C GLN A 296 10.73 -40.40 -21.16
N GLY A 297 11.52 -39.34 -21.08
CA GLY A 297 12.97 -39.37 -21.22
C GLY A 297 13.41 -39.53 -22.69
N ALA A 298 14.60 -39.05 -23.01
CA ALA A 298 15.16 -39.15 -24.36
C ALA A 298 15.25 -40.61 -24.87
N ASN A 299 15.41 -41.59 -23.98
CA ASN A 299 15.47 -43.02 -24.36
C ASN A 299 14.08 -43.69 -24.50
N GLY A 300 12.99 -43.00 -24.16
CA GLY A 300 11.63 -43.53 -24.33
C GLY A 300 11.29 -44.78 -23.53
N ILE A 301 12.02 -45.04 -22.43
CA ILE A 301 11.83 -46.23 -21.60
C ILE A 301 10.72 -46.09 -20.55
N GLY A 302 9.97 -44.98 -20.60
CA GLY A 302 8.85 -44.71 -19.70
C GLY A 302 7.77 -45.79 -19.79
N ASN A 303 7.34 -46.31 -18.63
CA ASN A 303 6.30 -47.34 -18.57
C ASN A 303 4.98 -46.88 -19.22
N GLN A 304 4.69 -45.58 -19.23
CA GLN A 304 3.49 -45.00 -19.81
C GLN A 304 3.43 -45.11 -21.35
N ILE A 305 4.55 -45.34 -22.03
CA ILE A 305 4.60 -45.54 -23.49
C ILE A 305 5.07 -46.95 -23.90
N SER A 306 5.30 -47.83 -22.92
CA SER A 306 5.78 -49.20 -23.15
C SER A 306 4.75 -50.10 -23.84
N GLY A 307 3.45 -49.86 -23.58
CA GLY A 307 2.36 -50.77 -23.98
C GLY A 307 2.31 -52.09 -23.21
N ASN A 308 3.17 -52.31 -22.20
CA ASN A 308 3.37 -53.62 -21.55
C ASN A 308 2.95 -53.67 -20.07
N VAL A 309 2.44 -52.57 -19.50
CA VAL A 309 2.04 -52.50 -18.09
C VAL A 309 0.85 -53.44 -17.81
N SER A 310 0.96 -54.28 -16.79
CA SER A 310 -0.08 -55.24 -16.41
C SER A 310 -1.41 -54.53 -16.07
N GLY A 311 -2.52 -55.02 -16.62
CA GLY A 311 -3.84 -54.39 -16.51
C GLY A 311 -4.08 -53.23 -17.48
N TYR A 312 -3.05 -52.76 -18.18
CA TYR A 312 -3.08 -51.61 -19.08
C TYR A 312 -2.34 -51.88 -20.42
N ARG A 313 -2.19 -53.15 -20.79
CA ARG A 313 -1.48 -53.56 -22.01
C ARG A 313 -2.16 -52.96 -23.25
N GLY A 314 -1.36 -52.39 -24.14
CA GLY A 314 -1.83 -51.75 -25.37
C GLY A 314 -2.31 -50.30 -25.22
N TYR A 315 -2.26 -49.72 -24.03
CA TYR A 315 -2.55 -48.29 -23.82
C TYR A 315 -1.27 -47.47 -23.65
N TYR A 316 -1.30 -46.23 -24.11
CA TYR A 316 -0.16 -45.33 -24.11
C TYR A 316 -0.55 -43.94 -23.60
N ASN A 317 0.36 -43.26 -22.90
CA ASN A 317 0.18 -41.87 -22.46
C ASN A 317 1.50 -41.11 -22.59
N TYR A 318 1.63 -40.37 -23.70
CA TYR A 318 2.89 -39.71 -24.08
C TYR A 318 3.19 -38.45 -23.27
N TYR A 319 2.16 -37.77 -22.77
CA TYR A 319 2.27 -36.49 -22.07
C TYR A 319 1.93 -36.61 -20.56
N SER A 320 2.01 -37.81 -19.99
CA SER A 320 1.75 -38.09 -18.57
C SER A 320 0.42 -37.52 -18.02
N GLN A 321 -0.61 -37.47 -18.86
CA GLN A 321 -1.86 -36.80 -18.48
C GLN A 321 -2.60 -37.60 -17.41
N ASN A 322 -2.99 -36.93 -16.33
CA ASN A 322 -3.56 -37.55 -15.11
C ASN A 322 -2.65 -38.59 -14.44
N ALA A 323 -1.33 -38.48 -14.60
CA ALA A 323 -0.36 -39.38 -13.99
C ALA A 323 0.13 -38.87 -12.63
N TYR A 324 -0.70 -38.96 -11.59
CA TYR A 324 -0.33 -38.67 -10.20
C TYR A 324 -0.68 -39.85 -9.29
N ALA A 325 0.14 -40.11 -8.27
CA ALA A 325 -0.10 -41.21 -7.33
C ALA A 325 -1.31 -40.87 -6.44
N SER A 326 -2.37 -41.67 -6.51
CA SER A 326 -3.60 -41.45 -5.74
C SER A 326 -4.48 -42.70 -5.77
N GLY A 327 -5.31 -42.88 -4.73
CA GLY A 327 -6.25 -44.00 -4.64
C GLY A 327 -5.58 -45.37 -4.64
N GLY A 328 -4.36 -45.48 -4.11
CA GLY A 328 -3.57 -46.72 -4.08
C GLY A 328 -2.92 -47.11 -5.42
N LEU A 329 -3.06 -46.29 -6.45
CA LEU A 329 -2.43 -46.49 -7.76
C LEU A 329 -1.18 -45.62 -7.91
N SER A 330 -0.15 -46.16 -8.56
CA SER A 330 1.02 -45.37 -9.00
C SER A 330 0.62 -44.34 -10.05
N ALA A 331 1.45 -43.30 -10.21
CA ALA A 331 1.27 -42.29 -11.26
C ALA A 331 1.12 -42.92 -12.66
N VAL A 332 1.96 -43.91 -12.98
CA VAL A 332 1.91 -44.66 -14.25
C VAL A 332 0.55 -45.36 -14.42
N GLN A 333 0.07 -46.05 -13.39
CA GLN A 333 -1.24 -46.73 -13.45
C GLN A 333 -2.38 -45.73 -13.60
N ASN A 334 -2.36 -44.60 -12.89
CA ASN A 334 -3.38 -43.56 -13.03
C ASN A 334 -3.37 -42.92 -14.42
N GLY A 335 -2.20 -42.62 -14.98
CA GLY A 335 -2.06 -42.10 -16.34
C GLY A 335 -2.58 -43.08 -17.40
N LEU A 336 -2.32 -44.38 -17.25
CA LEU A 336 -2.83 -45.41 -18.17
C LEU A 336 -4.31 -45.72 -17.95
N ARG A 337 -4.82 -45.59 -16.72
CA ARG A 337 -6.25 -45.65 -16.40
C ARG A 337 -7.02 -44.50 -17.03
N TYR A 338 -6.40 -43.31 -17.12
CA TYR A 338 -6.95 -42.21 -17.88
C TYR A 338 -6.93 -42.49 -19.38
N ALA A 339 -5.83 -43.04 -19.91
CA ALA A 339 -5.67 -43.39 -21.32
C ALA A 339 -6.67 -44.43 -21.84
N MET A 340 -7.13 -45.37 -20.99
CA MET A 340 -8.08 -46.42 -21.39
C MET A 340 -9.56 -45.98 -21.43
N GLN A 341 -9.90 -44.84 -20.83
CA GLN A 341 -11.29 -44.37 -20.78
C GLN A 341 -11.76 -43.97 -22.19
N THR A 342 -13.08 -43.94 -22.42
CA THR A 342 -13.63 -43.47 -23.69
C THR A 342 -13.87 -41.96 -23.62
N ASP A 343 -13.32 -41.23 -24.60
CA ASP A 343 -13.56 -39.81 -24.80
C ASP A 343 -13.16 -39.44 -26.23
N ASP A 344 -14.15 -39.38 -27.11
CA ASP A 344 -13.93 -39.12 -28.54
C ASP A 344 -13.34 -37.73 -28.80
N SER A 345 -13.54 -36.76 -27.88
CA SER A 345 -13.04 -35.40 -28.04
C SER A 345 -11.52 -35.29 -28.02
N ASN A 346 -10.85 -36.27 -27.43
CA ASN A 346 -9.39 -36.38 -27.41
C ASN A 346 -8.90 -37.77 -27.86
N MET A 347 -9.67 -38.43 -28.72
CA MET A 347 -9.34 -39.71 -29.35
C MET A 347 -9.05 -40.86 -28.36
N ARG A 348 -9.58 -40.79 -27.13
CA ARG A 348 -9.47 -41.88 -26.17
C ARG A 348 -10.57 -42.94 -26.40
N PRO A 349 -10.28 -44.25 -26.27
CA PRO A 349 -9.07 -44.80 -25.66
C PRO A 349 -7.81 -44.66 -26.52
N TRP A 350 -6.71 -44.31 -25.87
CA TRP A 350 -5.38 -44.24 -26.49
C TRP A 350 -4.74 -45.63 -26.62
N ASN A 351 -5.42 -46.48 -27.38
CA ASN A 351 -5.04 -47.87 -27.63
C ASN A 351 -4.09 -48.07 -28.82
N THR A 352 -3.60 -46.98 -29.41
CA THR A 352 -2.49 -46.94 -30.37
C THR A 352 -1.58 -45.77 -30.03
N ARG A 353 -0.30 -45.84 -30.43
CA ARG A 353 0.63 -44.72 -30.23
C ARG A 353 0.19 -43.46 -30.99
N TYR A 354 -0.32 -43.63 -32.21
CA TYR A 354 -0.94 -42.55 -33.00
C TYR A 354 -2.02 -41.80 -32.20
N LYS A 355 -3.02 -42.52 -31.67
CA LYS A 355 -4.09 -41.90 -30.88
C LYS A 355 -3.57 -41.23 -29.61
N ALA A 356 -2.57 -41.81 -28.96
CA ALA A 356 -2.00 -41.26 -27.74
C ALA A 356 -1.23 -39.95 -27.98
N VAL A 357 -0.50 -39.85 -29.10
CA VAL A 357 0.25 -38.64 -29.48
C VAL A 357 -0.71 -37.54 -29.94
N VAL A 358 -1.64 -37.84 -30.85
CA VAL A 358 -2.58 -36.83 -31.39
C VAL A 358 -3.64 -36.45 -30.36
N GLY A 359 -4.29 -37.44 -29.74
CA GLY A 359 -5.31 -37.24 -28.73
C GLY A 359 -4.78 -36.55 -27.47
N GLY A 360 -3.58 -36.94 -27.04
CA GLY A 360 -2.88 -36.25 -25.96
C GLY A 360 -2.60 -34.77 -26.29
N ALA A 361 -2.15 -34.46 -27.50
CA ALA A 361 -1.92 -33.09 -27.94
C ALA A 361 -3.22 -32.26 -27.93
N ILE A 362 -4.33 -32.82 -28.42
CA ILE A 362 -5.65 -32.16 -28.39
C ILE A 362 -6.04 -31.82 -26.95
N ASN A 363 -5.86 -32.75 -26.02
CA ASN A 363 -6.19 -32.51 -24.63
C ASN A 363 -5.26 -31.47 -23.97
N LEU A 364 -3.97 -31.44 -24.36
CA LEU A 364 -2.99 -30.47 -23.87
C LEU A 364 -3.37 -29.04 -24.30
N GLY A 365 -3.70 -28.83 -25.58
CA GLY A 365 -4.03 -27.50 -26.10
C GLY A 365 -5.33 -26.90 -25.55
N LYS A 366 -6.28 -27.75 -25.14
CA LYS A 366 -7.65 -27.36 -24.77
C LYS A 366 -7.74 -26.29 -23.68
N TRP A 367 -6.91 -26.36 -22.64
CA TRP A 367 -7.13 -25.59 -21.42
C TRP A 367 -6.46 -24.21 -21.42
N TYR A 368 -5.29 -24.06 -22.04
CA TYR A 368 -4.50 -22.83 -21.96
C TYR A 368 -4.19 -22.27 -23.35
N ILE A 369 -3.41 -23.00 -24.14
CA ILE A 369 -2.93 -22.57 -25.46
C ILE A 369 -4.09 -22.13 -26.37
N ASN A 370 -5.11 -22.97 -26.53
CA ASN A 370 -6.25 -22.68 -27.43
C ASN A 370 -7.21 -21.61 -26.86
N ARG A 371 -7.00 -21.17 -25.61
CA ARG A 371 -7.72 -20.03 -25.01
C ARG A 371 -6.92 -18.73 -25.15
N GLY A 372 -5.73 -18.76 -25.77
CA GLY A 372 -4.81 -17.64 -25.93
C GLY A 372 -3.94 -17.39 -24.70
N GLN A 373 -3.66 -18.44 -23.93
CA GLN A 373 -2.57 -18.49 -22.98
C GLN A 373 -1.47 -19.37 -23.58
N ASP A 374 -0.92 -18.93 -24.71
CA ASP A 374 -0.05 -19.70 -25.58
C ASP A 374 1.43 -19.33 -25.43
N THR A 375 1.79 -18.83 -24.25
CA THR A 375 3.16 -18.70 -23.76
C THR A 375 3.16 -19.06 -22.28
N ILE A 376 4.28 -19.52 -21.74
CA ILE A 376 4.41 -19.79 -20.29
C ILE A 376 4.08 -18.51 -19.48
N TYR A 377 4.47 -17.35 -20.02
CA TYR A 377 4.14 -16.06 -19.45
C TYR A 377 2.61 -15.84 -19.37
N TYR A 378 1.85 -16.11 -20.44
CA TYR A 378 0.39 -15.99 -20.42
C TYR A 378 -0.34 -17.10 -19.68
N GLU A 379 0.26 -18.28 -19.56
CA GLU A 379 -0.22 -19.32 -18.64
C GLU A 379 -0.21 -18.82 -17.19
N LYS A 380 0.82 -18.05 -16.78
CA LYS A 380 0.86 -17.44 -15.45
C LYS A 380 -0.03 -16.21 -15.32
N PHE A 381 0.08 -15.25 -16.22
CA PHE A 381 -0.52 -13.93 -15.98
C PHE A 381 -1.95 -13.80 -16.48
N ASP A 382 -2.38 -14.66 -17.41
CA ASP A 382 -3.71 -14.65 -18.05
C ASP A 382 -4.15 -13.22 -18.40
N ILE A 383 -3.59 -12.67 -19.48
CA ILE A 383 -3.91 -11.30 -19.93
C ILE A 383 -5.37 -11.12 -20.37
N LYS A 384 -6.14 -12.20 -20.53
CA LYS A 384 -7.53 -12.12 -20.97
C LYS A 384 -8.48 -11.96 -19.80
N ASN A 385 -8.40 -12.84 -18.79
CA ASN A 385 -9.41 -12.90 -17.72
C ASN A 385 -8.82 -12.87 -16.31
N PHE A 386 -7.50 -12.86 -16.15
CA PHE A 386 -6.76 -12.86 -14.88
C PHE A 386 -7.12 -13.97 -13.88
N SER A 387 -7.93 -14.95 -14.27
CA SER A 387 -8.57 -15.91 -13.36
C SER A 387 -8.28 -17.35 -13.73
N HIS A 388 -7.83 -17.61 -14.95
CA HIS A 388 -7.46 -18.94 -15.41
C HIS A 388 -5.94 -19.10 -15.46
N GLN A 389 -5.28 -18.82 -14.33
CA GLN A 389 -3.82 -18.90 -14.23
C GLN A 389 -3.39 -20.33 -13.92
N TYR A 390 -2.45 -20.86 -14.70
CA TYR A 390 -1.89 -22.20 -14.53
C TYR A 390 -1.09 -22.32 -13.22
N MET A 391 -0.55 -21.20 -12.74
CA MET A 391 0.38 -21.15 -11.62
C MET A 391 0.07 -19.94 -10.72
N THR A 392 0.24 -20.10 -9.42
CA THR A 392 0.12 -19.00 -8.45
C THR A 392 1.46 -18.32 -8.18
N ASN A 393 2.57 -19.07 -8.21
CA ASN A 393 3.92 -18.53 -8.02
C ASN A 393 4.25 -17.46 -9.08
N VAL A 394 4.49 -16.23 -8.64
CA VAL A 394 4.74 -15.06 -9.49
C VAL A 394 5.99 -15.20 -10.36
N LEU A 395 7.00 -15.94 -9.88
CA LEU A 395 8.26 -16.19 -10.61
C LEU A 395 8.28 -17.54 -11.33
N ALA A 396 7.16 -18.27 -11.38
CA ALA A 396 7.12 -19.57 -12.04
C ALA A 396 7.53 -19.54 -13.53
N PRO A 397 7.14 -18.52 -14.34
CA PRO A 397 7.56 -18.44 -15.73
C PRO A 397 9.08 -18.45 -15.91
N ARG A 398 9.81 -17.81 -14.99
CA ARG A 398 11.28 -17.78 -15.00
C ARG A 398 11.88 -19.17 -14.81
N SER A 399 11.37 -19.93 -13.83
CA SER A 399 11.84 -21.30 -13.59
C SER A 399 11.46 -22.26 -14.72
N GLU A 400 10.28 -22.10 -15.30
CA GLU A 400 9.80 -22.93 -16.41
C GLU A 400 10.53 -22.62 -17.71
N ALA A 401 10.85 -21.35 -18.00
CA ALA A 401 11.69 -20.98 -19.15
C ALA A 401 13.08 -21.64 -19.10
N THR A 402 13.68 -21.72 -17.91
CA THR A 402 14.95 -22.44 -17.72
C THR A 402 14.83 -23.92 -18.08
N ARG A 403 13.70 -24.55 -17.71
CA ARG A 403 13.42 -25.95 -18.04
C ARG A 403 13.16 -26.14 -19.53
N ALA A 404 12.38 -25.24 -20.14
CA ALA A 404 12.08 -25.22 -21.56
C ALA A 404 13.37 -25.12 -22.40
N LYS A 405 14.25 -24.15 -22.09
CA LYS A 405 15.56 -24.05 -22.75
C LYS A 405 16.37 -25.33 -22.67
N LYS A 406 16.42 -25.96 -21.48
CA LYS A 406 17.19 -27.20 -21.26
C LYS A 406 16.69 -28.38 -22.09
N ALA A 407 15.44 -28.33 -22.56
CA ALA A 407 14.91 -29.37 -23.44
C ALA A 407 15.46 -29.28 -24.88
N TYR A 408 16.06 -28.15 -25.26
CA TYR A 408 16.63 -27.94 -26.59
C TYR A 408 18.14 -28.12 -26.58
N SER A 409 18.66 -28.92 -27.53
CA SER A 409 20.11 -29.04 -27.73
C SER A 409 20.68 -27.74 -28.30
N THR A 410 21.99 -27.50 -28.13
CA THR A 410 22.66 -26.35 -28.77
C THR A 410 22.48 -26.37 -30.30
N SER A 411 22.50 -27.55 -30.92
CA SER A 411 22.23 -27.68 -32.36
C SER A 411 20.82 -27.21 -32.70
N THR A 412 19.82 -27.63 -31.93
CA THR A 412 18.42 -27.23 -32.12
C THR A 412 18.25 -25.72 -31.98
N LEU A 413 18.84 -25.12 -30.94
CA LEU A 413 18.75 -23.66 -30.70
C LEU A 413 19.32 -22.83 -31.87
N ASN A 414 20.37 -23.33 -32.53
CA ASN A 414 21.04 -22.64 -33.63
C ASN A 414 20.41 -22.90 -35.01
N ASN A 415 19.72 -24.03 -35.19
CA ASN A 415 19.27 -24.51 -36.50
C ASN A 415 17.74 -24.56 -36.66
N THR A 416 16.98 -24.16 -35.64
CA THR A 416 15.52 -24.16 -35.66
C THR A 416 14.99 -22.75 -35.47
N THR A 417 13.96 -22.38 -36.22
CA THR A 417 13.23 -21.12 -36.06
C THR A 417 12.33 -21.21 -34.84
N PHE A 418 12.54 -20.32 -33.87
CA PHE A 418 11.64 -20.16 -32.72
C PHE A 418 10.91 -18.83 -32.84
N LYS A 419 9.64 -18.81 -32.48
CA LYS A 419 8.82 -17.60 -32.42
C LYS A 419 8.57 -17.23 -30.98
N PHE A 420 8.95 -16.03 -30.59
CA PHE A 420 8.71 -15.48 -29.26
C PHE A 420 7.68 -14.35 -29.35
N SER A 421 6.55 -14.52 -28.68
CA SER A 421 5.48 -13.52 -28.57
C SER A 421 5.69 -12.72 -27.29
N ILE A 422 6.28 -11.53 -27.43
CA ILE A 422 6.77 -10.72 -26.31
C ILE A 422 5.72 -9.64 -26.00
N PRO A 423 5.13 -9.63 -24.80
CA PRO A 423 4.13 -8.63 -24.44
C PRO A 423 4.67 -7.20 -24.52
N VAL A 424 3.86 -6.29 -25.06
CA VAL A 424 4.05 -4.84 -24.97
C VAL A 424 2.74 -4.26 -24.42
N TYR A 425 2.81 -3.65 -23.24
CA TYR A 425 1.65 -3.06 -22.58
C TYR A 425 1.55 -1.56 -22.88
N ASP A 426 0.34 -1.03 -22.87
CA ASP A 426 0.10 0.40 -22.94
C ASP A 426 0.58 1.05 -21.63
N ASN A 427 1.15 2.26 -21.72
CA ASN A 427 1.61 3.05 -20.57
C ASN A 427 2.62 2.33 -19.65
N MET A 428 3.48 1.47 -20.22
CA MET A 428 4.57 0.87 -19.45
C MET A 428 5.53 1.94 -18.88
N PRO A 429 6.13 1.69 -17.71
CA PRO A 429 7.20 2.52 -17.18
C PRO A 429 8.34 2.67 -18.20
N SER A 430 8.87 3.89 -18.33
CA SER A 430 9.96 4.18 -19.27
C SER A 430 11.22 3.37 -18.96
N SER A 431 11.53 3.17 -17.68
CA SER A 431 12.58 2.29 -17.20
C SER A 431 12.04 0.90 -16.86
N ARG A 432 12.94 -0.08 -16.82
CA ARG A 432 12.64 -1.46 -16.43
C ARG A 432 12.33 -1.55 -14.94
N CYS A 433 11.30 -2.29 -14.56
CA CYS A 433 11.01 -2.58 -13.15
C CYS A 433 12.03 -3.60 -12.63
N ILE A 434 12.95 -3.20 -11.74
CA ILE A 434 13.94 -4.13 -11.20
C ILE A 434 13.37 -5.01 -10.08
N ILE A 435 14.05 -6.12 -9.79
CA ILE A 435 13.68 -7.01 -8.69
C ILE A 435 13.90 -6.29 -7.36
N PRO A 436 12.94 -6.32 -6.42
CA PRO A 436 13.18 -5.83 -5.06
C PRO A 436 14.32 -6.63 -4.40
N ASP A 437 15.17 -5.99 -3.60
CA ASP A 437 16.39 -6.60 -3.04
C ASP A 437 16.53 -6.47 -1.51
N GLY A 438 15.56 -5.86 -0.83
CA GLY A 438 15.54 -5.74 0.64
C GLY A 438 15.09 -7.04 1.33
N ASN A 439 15.85 -7.51 2.31
CA ASN A 439 15.40 -8.61 3.19
C ASN A 439 15.04 -8.14 4.61
N GLN A 440 15.20 -6.85 4.87
CA GLN A 440 14.91 -6.24 6.17
C GLN A 440 13.39 -6.13 6.36
N SER A 441 12.93 -6.35 7.59
CA SER A 441 11.52 -6.16 7.95
C SER A 441 11.14 -4.68 7.93
N SER A 442 9.98 -4.37 7.34
CA SER A 442 9.38 -3.03 7.37
C SER A 442 8.54 -2.76 8.60
N ASN A 443 8.50 -3.68 9.57
CA ASN A 443 7.59 -3.60 10.71
C ASN A 443 8.07 -2.60 11.78
N ASN A 444 7.43 -1.43 11.79
CA ASN A 444 7.68 -0.35 12.74
C ASN A 444 6.56 -0.19 13.79
N TRP A 445 5.77 -1.21 14.09
CA TRP A 445 4.70 -1.12 15.08
C TRP A 445 5.19 -1.38 16.50
N LEU A 446 4.52 -0.77 17.49
CA LEU A 446 4.62 -1.17 18.90
C LEU A 446 3.67 -2.33 19.19
N ARG A 447 4.10 -3.27 20.02
CA ARG A 447 3.24 -4.29 20.65
C ARG A 447 2.78 -3.89 22.06
N GLY A 448 3.41 -2.88 22.65
CA GLY A 448 3.01 -2.34 23.94
C GLY A 448 3.56 -0.94 24.15
N LEU A 449 2.75 -0.08 24.77
CA LEU A 449 3.11 1.25 25.25
C LEU A 449 2.43 1.48 26.60
N SER A 450 3.20 1.89 27.60
CA SER A 450 2.68 2.15 28.95
C SER A 450 3.44 3.27 29.65
N VAL A 451 2.79 3.90 30.61
CA VAL A 451 3.38 4.89 31.50
C VAL A 451 3.21 4.43 32.94
N ASP A 452 4.28 4.39 33.71
CA ASP A 452 4.27 3.82 35.06
C ASP A 452 3.28 4.55 35.97
N GLY A 453 2.26 3.82 36.44
CA GLY A 453 1.22 4.36 37.34
C GLY A 453 0.10 5.14 36.65
N TYR A 454 0.08 5.24 35.32
CA TYR A 454 -0.92 6.00 34.58
C TYR A 454 -1.52 5.21 33.42
N SER A 455 -2.82 5.42 33.17
CA SER A 455 -3.50 4.89 31.99
C SER A 455 -3.41 5.89 30.83
N LEU A 456 -3.12 5.38 29.64
CA LEU A 456 -3.23 6.15 28.40
C LEU A 456 -4.70 6.30 28.00
N THR A 457 -5.05 7.44 27.43
CA THR A 457 -6.35 7.70 26.80
C THR A 457 -6.14 8.08 25.33
N PRO A 458 -6.63 7.26 24.37
CA PRO A 458 -7.28 5.97 24.58
C PRO A 458 -6.33 4.92 25.18
N THR A 459 -6.85 3.79 25.66
CA THR A 459 -6.01 2.63 26.02
C THR A 459 -5.16 2.23 24.81
N PHE A 460 -3.93 1.79 25.05
CA PHE A 460 -2.99 1.45 23.97
C PHE A 460 -3.59 0.46 22.96
N SER A 461 -3.48 0.83 21.68
CA SER A 461 -3.76 -0.02 20.52
C SER A 461 -2.64 0.19 19.48
N PRO A 462 -2.07 -0.86 18.88
CA PRO A 462 -0.92 -0.74 17.98
C PRO A 462 -1.13 0.18 16.75
N ASP A 463 -2.38 0.29 16.29
CA ASP A 463 -2.81 1.14 15.18
C ASP A 463 -2.98 2.62 15.56
N THR A 464 -3.14 2.92 16.86
CA THR A 464 -3.33 4.27 17.40
C THR A 464 -1.98 4.90 17.72
N THR A 465 -1.72 6.07 17.14
CA THR A 465 -0.44 6.80 17.29
C THR A 465 -0.51 7.99 18.23
N ASP A 466 -1.70 8.42 18.67
CA ASP A 466 -1.90 9.56 19.57
C ASP A 466 -2.54 9.15 20.89
N TYR A 467 -1.91 9.56 22.00
CA TYR A 467 -2.35 9.27 23.35
C TYR A 467 -2.32 10.52 24.23
N SER A 468 -3.09 10.47 25.31
CA SER A 468 -3.12 11.52 26.33
C SER A 468 -3.19 10.94 27.73
N LEU A 469 -2.59 11.63 28.70
CA LEU A 469 -2.76 11.35 30.12
C LEU A 469 -2.61 12.63 30.94
N ILE A 470 -3.20 12.65 32.14
CA ILE A 470 -3.14 13.79 33.06
C ILE A 470 -2.42 13.33 34.33
N VAL A 471 -1.51 14.17 34.82
CA VAL A 471 -0.81 13.95 36.08
C VAL A 471 -1.04 15.13 37.04
N GLU A 472 -1.04 14.84 38.33
CA GLU A 472 -1.12 15.87 39.37
C GLU A 472 0.11 16.78 39.37
N ASN A 473 -0.01 17.96 39.98
CA ASN A 473 1.06 18.96 39.98
C ASN A 473 2.37 18.43 40.58
N GLU A 474 2.31 17.54 41.56
CA GLU A 474 3.47 17.00 42.28
C GLU A 474 4.34 16.09 41.41
N VAL A 475 3.80 15.58 40.30
CA VAL A 475 4.45 14.62 39.40
C VAL A 475 5.41 15.35 38.47
N LYS A 476 6.68 15.40 38.86
CA LYS A 476 7.74 16.12 38.10
C LYS A 476 8.30 15.33 36.92
N SER A 477 8.08 14.03 36.89
CA SER A 477 8.52 13.14 35.83
C SER A 477 7.64 11.91 35.74
N ILE A 478 7.58 11.32 34.57
CA ILE A 478 6.97 10.00 34.32
C ILE A 478 8.00 9.08 33.67
N ASP A 479 7.80 7.77 33.78
CA ASP A 479 8.60 6.77 33.08
C ASP A 479 7.75 6.09 32.00
N VAL A 480 8.26 6.04 30.77
CA VAL A 480 7.57 5.51 29.60
C VAL A 480 8.23 4.22 29.13
N SER A 481 7.45 3.14 29.12
CA SER A 481 7.85 1.83 28.61
C SER A 481 7.20 1.56 27.25
N ALA A 482 7.96 1.00 26.32
CA ALA A 482 7.46 0.64 24.99
C ALA A 482 8.14 -0.63 24.47
N SER A 483 7.43 -1.48 23.75
CA SER A 483 7.96 -2.70 23.12
C SER A 483 7.61 -2.74 21.64
N SER A 484 8.60 -3.00 20.78
CA SER A 484 8.38 -3.17 19.35
C SER A 484 7.68 -4.52 19.07
N ALA A 485 6.89 -4.55 18.00
CA ALA A 485 6.32 -5.79 17.47
C ALA A 485 7.40 -6.69 16.85
N ASP A 486 8.31 -6.07 16.08
CA ASP A 486 9.47 -6.73 15.50
C ASP A 486 10.69 -6.65 16.44
N THR A 487 11.40 -7.76 16.61
CA THR A 487 12.59 -7.84 17.47
C THR A 487 13.82 -7.16 16.88
N ASN A 488 13.87 -6.98 15.55
CA ASN A 488 14.93 -6.28 14.84
C ASN A 488 14.69 -4.76 14.78
N ALA A 489 13.47 -4.31 15.10
CA ALA A 489 13.17 -2.88 15.18
C ALA A 489 13.79 -2.23 16.43
N SER A 490 14.19 -0.97 16.28
CA SER A 490 14.67 -0.14 17.40
C SER A 490 13.60 0.84 17.85
N VAL A 491 13.59 1.19 19.13
CA VAL A 491 12.63 2.16 19.68
C VAL A 491 13.37 3.19 20.53
N SER A 492 13.11 4.46 20.25
CA SER A 492 13.62 5.62 21.00
C SER A 492 12.49 6.34 21.73
N GLY A 493 12.84 7.20 22.70
CA GLY A 493 11.87 7.96 23.51
C GLY A 493 11.39 7.25 24.79
N ARG A 494 11.90 6.05 25.10
CA ARG A 494 11.63 5.33 26.37
C ARG A 494 12.30 6.00 27.58
N GLY A 495 11.86 5.62 28.77
CA GLY A 495 12.47 5.98 30.05
C GLY A 495 11.88 7.24 30.67
N SER A 496 12.66 7.90 31.53
CA SER A 496 12.18 9.02 32.34
C SER A 496 12.11 10.34 31.56
N HIS A 497 10.95 11.00 31.63
CA HIS A 497 10.68 12.32 31.05
C HIS A 497 10.32 13.33 32.12
N ARG A 498 11.01 14.47 32.16
CA ARG A 498 10.68 15.58 33.07
C ARG A 498 9.51 16.38 32.50
N LEU A 499 8.58 16.75 33.38
CA LEU A 499 7.35 17.46 33.00
C LEU A 499 7.39 18.92 33.44
N SER A 500 7.12 19.81 32.50
CA SER A 500 6.70 21.19 32.77
C SER A 500 5.23 21.20 33.18
N VAL A 501 4.82 22.21 33.93
CA VAL A 501 3.39 22.41 34.19
C VAL A 501 2.69 22.75 32.87
N GLY A 502 1.46 22.27 32.68
CA GLY A 502 0.74 22.35 31.41
C GLY A 502 1.07 21.18 30.48
N ASN A 503 1.08 21.46 29.17
CA ASN A 503 1.22 20.42 28.14
C ASN A 503 2.69 20.01 27.94
N ASN A 504 2.91 18.71 27.83
CA ASN A 504 4.18 18.10 27.46
C ASN A 504 3.93 17.07 26.37
N THR A 505 4.82 17.01 25.38
CA THR A 505 4.72 16.05 24.27
C THR A 505 5.92 15.12 24.32
N ILE A 506 5.65 13.81 24.37
CA ILE A 506 6.65 12.76 24.37
C ILE A 506 6.46 11.91 23.12
N ASN A 507 7.50 11.79 22.31
CA ASN A 507 7.48 11.00 21.07
C ASN A 507 8.25 9.70 21.26
N ILE A 508 7.58 8.58 20.97
CA ILE A 508 8.16 7.24 20.93
C ILE A 508 8.32 6.85 19.47
N VAL A 509 9.55 6.84 18.97
CA VAL A 509 9.83 6.56 17.56
C VAL A 509 10.32 5.13 17.42
N VAL A 510 9.58 4.32 16.68
CA VAL A 510 9.96 2.98 16.26
C VAL A 510 10.59 3.07 14.88
N THR A 511 11.79 2.50 14.71
CA THR A 511 12.48 2.38 13.43
C THR A 511 12.57 0.90 13.08
N ALA A 512 11.94 0.50 11.97
CA ALA A 512 12.01 -0.85 11.42
C ALA A 512 13.43 -1.19 10.94
N GLU A 513 13.65 -2.46 10.59
CA GLU A 513 14.96 -2.94 10.13
C GLU A 513 15.34 -2.33 8.77
N ASP A 514 14.34 -2.06 7.92
CA ASP A 514 14.50 -1.37 6.63
C ASP A 514 14.67 0.16 6.76
N GLY A 515 14.66 0.68 8.00
CA GLY A 515 14.78 2.11 8.30
C GLY A 515 13.45 2.87 8.31
N GLY A 516 12.33 2.25 7.94
CA GLY A 516 11.01 2.88 7.99
C GLY A 516 10.61 3.25 9.42
N THR A 517 10.12 4.47 9.65
CA THR A 517 9.79 4.96 11.00
C THR A 517 8.30 5.13 11.25
N ARG A 518 7.86 4.88 12.49
CA ARG A 518 6.53 5.23 13.01
C ARG A 518 6.68 5.94 14.36
N THR A 519 5.91 6.99 14.57
CA THR A 519 5.93 7.78 15.82
C THR A 519 4.62 7.59 16.57
N TYR A 520 4.73 7.28 17.87
CA TYR A 520 3.63 7.27 18.83
C TYR A 520 3.81 8.46 19.79
N THR A 521 2.81 9.33 19.87
CA THR A 521 2.86 10.58 20.62
C THR A 521 2.01 10.48 21.88
N ILE A 522 2.60 10.80 23.04
CA ILE A 522 1.91 10.91 24.33
C ILE A 522 1.86 12.38 24.73
N ASN A 523 0.65 12.92 24.82
CA ASN A 523 0.36 14.27 25.30
C ASN A 523 0.06 14.23 26.80
N VAL A 524 0.99 14.72 27.61
CA VAL A 524 0.88 14.72 29.07
C VAL A 524 0.50 16.11 29.56
N VAL A 525 -0.64 16.21 30.24
CA VAL A 525 -1.03 17.45 30.93
C VAL A 525 -0.68 17.33 32.40
N ARG A 526 0.30 18.12 32.85
CA ARG A 526 0.61 18.27 34.27
C ARG A 526 -0.21 19.43 34.82
N LYS A 527 -1.05 19.17 35.82
CA LYS A 527 -1.91 20.19 36.43
C LYS A 527 -1.10 21.34 37.05
N GLU A 528 -1.69 22.53 37.08
CA GLU A 528 -1.20 23.67 37.85
C GLU A 528 -1.32 23.39 39.35
N ALA A 529 -0.51 24.09 40.16
CA ALA A 529 -0.61 23.97 41.61
C ALA A 529 -1.95 24.56 42.07
N VAL A 530 -2.74 23.78 42.80
CA VAL A 530 -3.95 24.28 43.44
C VAL A 530 -3.52 25.12 44.65
N ASN A 531 -3.69 26.44 44.59
CA ASN A 531 -3.50 27.28 45.75
C ASN A 531 -4.72 27.04 46.67
N PRO A 532 -4.56 26.54 47.91
CA PRO A 532 -5.71 26.38 48.78
C PRO A 532 -6.32 27.77 49.00
N GLU A 533 -7.61 27.92 48.72
CA GLU A 533 -8.34 29.13 49.10
C GLU A 533 -8.11 29.42 50.58
N PRO A 534 -7.91 30.69 50.98
CA PRO A 534 -7.84 31.03 52.39
C PRO A 534 -9.16 30.64 53.04
N SER A 535 -9.08 29.82 54.09
CA SER A 535 -10.19 29.55 55.01
C SER A 535 -10.86 30.86 55.40
N PRO A 536 -12.21 30.94 55.43
CA PRO A 536 -12.89 32.18 55.80
C PRO A 536 -12.52 32.56 57.23
N GLU A 537 -11.81 33.68 57.39
CA GLU A 537 -11.57 34.27 58.71
C GLU A 537 -12.90 34.72 59.35
N PRO A 538 -13.05 34.58 60.67
CA PRO A 538 -14.26 34.97 61.37
C PRO A 538 -14.40 36.49 61.41
N VAL A 539 -15.49 37.01 60.82
CA VAL A 539 -15.81 38.43 60.85
C VAL A 539 -16.27 38.82 62.27
N ASN A 540 -15.44 39.57 62.98
CA ASN A 540 -15.82 40.29 64.19
C ASN A 540 -16.23 41.74 63.80
N PRO A 541 -17.31 42.31 64.35
CA PRO A 541 -17.92 43.52 63.82
C PRO A 541 -17.12 44.76 64.23
N ALA A 542 -16.91 45.68 63.28
CA ALA A 542 -16.28 46.97 63.52
C ALA A 542 -17.31 48.13 63.38
N PRO A 543 -17.09 49.24 64.10
CA PRO A 543 -18.11 50.19 64.54
C PRO A 543 -18.34 51.33 63.53
N GLY A 544 -19.44 52.05 63.75
CA GLY A 544 -19.95 53.03 62.80
C GLY A 544 -19.30 54.42 62.79
N ASN A 545 -19.77 55.14 61.77
CA ASN A 545 -20.05 56.56 61.67
C ASN A 545 -18.93 57.54 61.21
N GLY A 546 -19.28 58.35 60.19
CA GLY A 546 -18.84 59.75 60.14
C GLY A 546 -18.46 60.38 58.78
N GLY A 547 -19.46 60.92 58.05
CA GLY A 547 -19.41 62.17 57.26
C GLY A 547 -18.57 62.23 55.97
N ASN A 548 -18.86 63.05 54.95
CA ASN A 548 -19.85 64.11 54.78
C ASN A 548 -19.91 64.59 53.30
N SER A 549 -21.14 64.82 52.82
CA SER A 549 -21.68 65.89 51.96
C SER A 549 -21.19 66.22 50.53
N GLY A 550 -22.22 66.37 49.67
CA GLY A 550 -22.30 67.24 48.48
C GLY A 550 -23.53 66.88 47.62
N ASN A 551 -24.77 67.07 48.11
CA ASN A 551 -25.70 68.18 47.80
C ASN A 551 -26.09 68.28 46.29
N GLY A 552 -27.35 68.25 45.84
CA GLY A 552 -28.67 68.21 46.49
C GLY A 552 -29.78 68.11 45.43
N GLY A 553 -31.02 67.85 45.86
CA GLY A 553 -32.20 67.84 44.99
C GLY A 553 -33.36 67.04 45.58
N ASN A 554 -34.18 67.69 46.40
CA ASN A 554 -35.37 67.14 47.07
C ASN A 554 -36.55 67.00 46.09
N SER A 555 -37.17 65.81 46.00
CA SER A 555 -38.59 65.67 45.64
C SER A 555 -39.11 64.25 45.93
N GLY A 556 -40.16 64.14 46.74
CA GLY A 556 -41.16 63.07 46.66
C GLY A 556 -40.75 61.72 47.24
N ASN A 557 -41.10 61.49 48.51
CA ASN A 557 -41.10 60.16 49.12
C ASN A 557 -42.27 59.35 48.54
N THR A 558 -42.03 58.67 47.42
CA THR A 558 -42.75 57.48 46.97
C THR A 558 -41.72 56.37 46.92
N GLU A 559 -41.79 55.39 47.82
CA GLU A 559 -40.96 54.19 47.68
C GLU A 559 -41.29 53.58 46.31
N SER A 560 -40.34 53.60 45.38
CA SER A 560 -40.53 53.00 44.06
C SER A 560 -40.35 51.48 44.17
N ASP A 561 -41.21 50.73 43.49
CA ASP A 561 -41.04 49.29 43.29
C ASP A 561 -39.64 49.00 42.73
N GLY A 562 -39.00 47.95 43.24
CA GLY A 562 -37.64 47.61 42.85
C GLY A 562 -37.01 46.50 43.70
N PHE A 563 -35.77 46.18 43.33
CA PHE A 563 -34.91 45.24 44.02
C PHE A 563 -33.43 45.67 43.91
N LYS A 564 -32.59 45.19 44.82
CA LYS A 564 -31.13 45.33 44.81
C LYS A 564 -30.52 43.95 44.99
N THR A 565 -29.51 43.63 44.18
CA THR A 565 -28.85 42.32 44.19
C THR A 565 -27.35 42.48 43.96
N GLY A 566 -26.58 41.50 44.43
CA GLY A 566 -25.16 41.34 44.07
C GLY A 566 -24.94 40.56 42.77
N LEU A 567 -26.01 39.96 42.21
CA LEU A 567 -26.00 39.32 40.90
C LEU A 567 -25.81 40.35 39.79
N LEU A 568 -25.25 39.93 38.66
CA LEU A 568 -25.10 40.81 37.51
C LEU A 568 -26.36 40.76 36.66
N ILE A 569 -26.99 41.92 36.46
CA ILE A 569 -28.21 42.07 35.66
C ILE A 569 -27.86 42.75 34.33
N ASP A 570 -28.06 42.02 33.23
CA ASP A 570 -28.03 42.60 31.89
C ASP A 570 -29.47 42.94 31.46
N ASN A 571 -29.77 44.24 31.44
CA ASN A 571 -31.10 44.73 31.09
C ASN A 571 -31.43 44.64 29.60
N ASP A 572 -30.41 44.61 28.74
CA ASP A 572 -30.54 44.58 27.29
C ASP A 572 -30.77 43.15 26.81
N LYS A 573 -30.00 42.19 27.34
CA LYS A 573 -30.19 40.76 27.07
C LYS A 573 -31.30 40.11 27.89
N LYS A 574 -31.79 40.78 28.94
CA LYS A 574 -32.75 40.22 29.93
C LYS A 574 -32.23 38.97 30.62
N ILE A 575 -30.95 38.94 30.94
CA ILE A 575 -30.32 37.82 31.66
C ILE A 575 -29.77 38.24 33.02
N VAL A 576 -29.59 37.26 33.89
CA VAL A 576 -28.88 37.38 35.16
C VAL A 576 -27.79 36.32 35.24
N THR A 577 -26.58 36.74 35.59
CA THR A 577 -25.39 35.88 35.78
C THR A 577 -24.85 36.02 37.21
N ARG A 578 -23.63 35.53 37.46
CA ARG A 578 -22.97 35.50 38.77
C ARG A 578 -23.61 34.56 39.77
N ILE A 579 -24.20 33.48 39.24
CA ILE A 579 -24.77 32.39 40.02
C ILE A 579 -23.76 31.24 39.98
N GLY A 580 -23.32 30.78 41.15
CA GLY A 580 -22.37 29.66 41.24
C GLY A 580 -23.05 28.33 40.94
N VAL A 581 -22.33 27.41 40.28
CA VAL A 581 -22.79 26.04 40.03
C VAL A 581 -23.20 25.36 41.34
N GLY A 582 -24.37 24.71 41.36
CA GLY A 582 -24.91 24.07 42.56
C GLY A 582 -25.58 25.02 43.57
N SER A 583 -25.80 26.29 43.23
CA SER A 583 -26.59 27.20 44.07
C SER A 583 -28.05 26.74 44.13
N ASN A 584 -28.66 26.80 45.31
CA ASN A 584 -30.09 26.51 45.46
C ASN A 584 -30.94 27.79 45.38
N VAL A 585 -32.22 27.64 45.05
CA VAL A 585 -33.17 28.74 44.87
C VAL A 585 -33.21 29.69 46.07
N GLN A 586 -33.25 29.15 47.30
CA GLN A 586 -33.33 29.98 48.51
C GLN A 586 -32.10 30.88 48.65
N SER A 587 -30.90 30.36 48.39
CA SER A 587 -29.66 31.12 48.49
C SER A 587 -29.61 32.32 47.53
N ILE A 588 -30.22 32.17 46.35
CA ILE A 588 -30.32 33.24 45.37
C ILE A 588 -31.31 34.31 45.83
N LEU A 589 -32.49 33.90 46.30
CA LEU A 589 -33.53 34.83 46.77
C LEU A 589 -33.12 35.61 48.03
N ASP A 590 -32.40 34.96 48.95
CA ASP A 590 -31.86 35.59 50.17
C ASP A 590 -30.82 36.68 49.87
N GLY A 591 -30.15 36.58 48.71
CA GLY A 591 -29.20 37.58 48.22
C GLY A 591 -29.85 38.85 47.64
N ILE A 592 -31.19 38.91 47.57
CA ILE A 592 -31.93 40.02 46.96
C ILE A 592 -32.69 40.83 48.01
N THR A 593 -32.48 42.15 48.00
CA THR A 593 -33.24 43.09 48.83
C THR A 593 -34.36 43.72 48.00
N TYR A 594 -35.61 43.55 48.40
CA TYR A 594 -36.78 44.11 47.71
C TYR A 594 -37.24 45.44 48.31
N THR A 595 -37.75 46.36 47.49
CA THR A 595 -38.31 47.66 47.93
C THR A 595 -39.82 47.74 47.69
N ASN A 596 -40.51 48.59 48.47
CA ASN A 596 -41.95 48.84 48.36
C ASN A 596 -42.86 47.57 48.40
N GLY A 597 -42.43 46.52 49.09
CA GLY A 597 -43.18 45.26 49.22
C GLY A 597 -43.13 44.35 47.98
N CYS A 598 -42.19 44.58 47.06
CA CYS A 598 -41.86 43.61 46.02
C CYS A 598 -41.32 42.30 46.63
N TYR A 599 -41.37 41.22 45.87
CA TYR A 599 -40.79 39.92 46.23
C TYR A 599 -40.37 39.16 44.98
N GLY A 600 -39.44 38.22 45.11
CA GLY A 600 -38.90 37.43 44.00
C GLY A 600 -39.31 35.97 44.07
N LYS A 601 -39.39 35.33 42.91
CA LYS A 601 -39.48 33.87 42.74
C LYS A 601 -38.54 33.42 41.63
N LEU A 602 -38.02 32.21 41.75
CA LEU A 602 -37.42 31.50 40.61
C LEU A 602 -38.48 30.58 40.00
N LEU A 603 -38.53 30.58 38.68
CA LEU A 603 -39.34 29.67 37.88
C LEU A 603 -38.42 28.82 37.02
N ASN A 604 -38.78 27.56 36.79
CA ASN A 604 -38.10 26.72 35.82
C ASN A 604 -38.27 27.31 34.41
N SER A 605 -37.51 26.81 33.45
CA SER A 605 -37.62 27.22 32.03
C SER A 605 -39.02 27.09 31.43
N ASP A 606 -39.86 26.19 31.97
CA ASP A 606 -41.27 26.00 31.59
C ASP A 606 -42.26 26.94 32.31
N ASN A 607 -41.77 27.85 33.16
CA ASN A 607 -42.49 28.76 34.05
C ASN A 607 -43.19 28.10 35.25
N SER A 608 -42.91 26.84 35.56
CA SER A 608 -43.32 26.26 36.85
C SER A 608 -42.49 26.85 38.00
N GLU A 609 -43.09 27.00 39.18
CA GLU A 609 -42.38 27.58 40.34
C GLU A 609 -41.39 26.57 40.93
N CYS A 610 -40.14 27.00 41.16
CA CYS A 610 -39.12 26.17 41.78
C CYS A 610 -39.35 26.03 43.30
N SER A 611 -38.98 24.88 43.85
CA SER A 611 -38.89 24.67 45.29
C SER A 611 -37.65 25.36 45.86
N SER A 612 -37.67 25.68 47.16
CA SER A 612 -36.59 26.43 47.82
C SER A 612 -35.22 25.73 47.78
N ASP A 613 -35.21 24.41 47.72
CA ASP A 613 -34.04 23.53 47.71
C ASP A 613 -33.62 23.06 46.31
N ASP A 614 -34.39 23.42 45.28
CA ASP A 614 -34.04 23.08 43.90
C ASP A 614 -32.72 23.77 43.51
N THR A 615 -31.93 23.06 42.70
CA THR A 615 -30.69 23.60 42.13
C THR A 615 -31.05 24.50 40.96
N VAL A 616 -30.46 25.69 40.94
CA VAL A 616 -30.67 26.67 39.88
C VAL A 616 -29.86 26.28 38.65
N ALA A 617 -30.48 26.37 37.48
CA ALA A 617 -29.88 25.99 36.20
C ALA A 617 -29.98 27.10 35.14
N THR A 618 -29.17 27.00 34.08
CA THR A 618 -29.34 27.83 32.88
C THR A 618 -30.72 27.61 32.27
N GLY A 619 -31.44 28.71 32.04
CA GLY A 619 -32.81 28.69 31.50
C GLY A 619 -33.91 28.91 32.54
N ASP A 620 -33.60 28.83 33.82
CA ASP A 620 -34.51 29.26 34.89
C ASP A 620 -34.75 30.78 34.83
N LYS A 621 -35.78 31.27 35.50
CA LYS A 621 -36.24 32.67 35.41
C LYS A 621 -36.34 33.30 36.78
N LEU A 622 -35.53 34.32 37.04
CA LEU A 622 -35.69 35.20 38.20
C LEU A 622 -36.81 36.21 37.89
N THR A 623 -37.96 36.05 38.55
CA THR A 623 -39.12 36.93 38.39
C THR A 623 -39.38 37.73 39.65
N ILE A 624 -39.37 39.05 39.52
CA ILE A 624 -39.67 40.01 40.58
C ILE A 624 -41.11 40.46 40.42
N TYR A 625 -41.90 40.37 41.49
CA TYR A 625 -43.29 40.77 41.54
C TYR A 625 -43.47 42.02 42.40
N ARG A 626 -44.43 42.86 42.02
CA ARG A 626 -44.95 43.92 42.87
C ARG A 626 -45.80 43.32 43.99
N LYS A 627 -46.10 44.14 44.99
CA LYS A 627 -46.99 43.78 46.11
C LYS A 627 -48.37 43.29 45.66
N ASP A 628 -48.87 43.75 44.51
CA ASP A 628 -50.17 43.33 43.94
C ASP A 628 -50.10 42.02 43.13
N GLY A 629 -48.92 41.40 43.02
CA GLY A 629 -48.69 40.17 42.26
C GLY A 629 -48.43 40.38 40.77
N SER A 630 -48.40 41.62 40.25
CA SER A 630 -47.98 41.89 38.87
C SER A 630 -46.46 41.78 38.71
N VAL A 631 -45.99 41.32 37.54
CA VAL A 631 -44.55 41.20 37.26
C VAL A 631 -43.92 42.59 37.16
N TYR A 632 -42.92 42.84 38.01
CA TYR A 632 -42.06 44.01 37.98
C TYR A 632 -40.93 43.85 36.95
N ALA A 633 -40.20 42.73 37.03
CA ALA A 633 -39.10 42.39 36.12
C ALA A 633 -38.93 40.87 36.03
N GLN A 634 -38.41 40.38 34.91
CA GLN A 634 -38.07 38.98 34.71
C GLN A 634 -36.75 38.90 33.94
N TYR A 635 -35.87 37.99 34.39
CA TYR A 635 -34.57 37.74 33.76
C TYR A 635 -34.35 36.23 33.64
N ASP A 636 -33.82 35.79 32.52
CA ASP A 636 -33.37 34.41 32.33
C ASP A 636 -32.01 34.20 33.01
N ILE A 637 -31.82 33.06 33.65
CA ILE A 637 -30.60 32.69 34.35
C ILE A 637 -29.62 32.08 33.36
N VAL A 638 -28.37 32.54 33.43
CA VAL A 638 -27.23 31.96 32.70
C VAL A 638 -26.17 31.57 33.71
N ILE A 639 -25.81 30.28 33.71
CA ILE A 639 -24.64 29.73 34.39
C ILE A 639 -23.66 29.31 33.31
N TYR A 640 -22.54 30.02 33.19
CA TYR A 640 -21.56 29.76 32.14
C TYR A 640 -20.96 28.36 32.29
N GLY A 641 -21.07 27.56 31.23
CA GLY A 641 -20.70 26.16 31.16
C GLY A 641 -21.82 25.14 31.41
N ASP A 642 -22.97 25.55 31.97
CA ASP A 642 -24.20 24.71 32.03
C ASP A 642 -25.00 24.95 30.74
N VAL A 643 -24.63 24.23 29.69
CA VAL A 643 -25.15 24.43 28.33
C VAL A 643 -26.45 23.68 28.14
N ASN A 644 -26.61 22.53 28.79
CA ASN A 644 -27.82 21.72 28.68
C ASN A 644 -28.94 22.17 29.65
N GLY A 645 -28.66 23.05 30.62
CA GLY A 645 -29.62 23.59 31.58
C GLY A 645 -29.97 22.62 32.71
N ASP A 646 -29.04 21.77 33.16
CA ASP A 646 -29.26 20.82 34.25
C ASP A 646 -28.69 21.28 35.61
N GLY A 647 -28.04 22.45 35.65
CA GLY A 647 -27.50 23.06 36.86
C GLY A 647 -26.14 22.51 37.29
N VAL A 648 -25.53 21.61 36.50
CA VAL A 648 -24.14 21.15 36.67
C VAL A 648 -23.32 21.47 35.42
N ILE A 649 -21.98 21.35 35.54
CA ILE A 649 -21.06 21.51 34.40
C ILE A 649 -20.31 20.20 34.25
N ASP A 650 -20.68 19.40 33.25
CA ASP A 650 -20.15 18.05 33.08
C ASP A 650 -19.88 17.64 31.61
N LEU A 651 -19.68 16.35 31.37
CA LEU A 651 -19.36 15.82 30.04
C LEU A 651 -20.48 16.04 29.02
N VAL A 652 -21.74 16.24 29.45
CA VAL A 652 -22.87 16.52 28.58
C VAL A 652 -22.73 17.93 27.99
N ASP A 653 -22.36 18.92 28.80
CA ASP A 653 -22.09 20.29 28.35
C ASP A 653 -20.86 20.36 27.45
N PHE A 654 -19.81 19.62 27.80
CA PHE A 654 -18.62 19.47 26.96
C PHE A 654 -18.97 18.93 25.57
N VAL A 655 -19.88 17.95 25.49
CA VAL A 655 -20.38 17.42 24.22
C VAL A 655 -21.23 18.45 23.49
N ALA A 656 -22.04 19.24 24.19
CA ALA A 656 -22.85 20.30 23.59
C ALA A 656 -21.97 21.35 22.88
N ILE A 657 -20.92 21.85 23.54
CA ILE A 657 -19.96 22.78 22.94
C ILE A 657 -19.20 22.13 21.77
N LYS A 658 -18.77 20.87 21.91
CA LYS A 658 -18.13 20.13 20.80
C LYS A 658 -19.04 20.06 19.56
N ARG A 659 -20.33 19.82 19.75
CA ARG A 659 -21.32 19.73 18.67
C ARG A 659 -21.56 21.08 18.01
N ALA A 660 -21.53 22.17 18.78
CA ALA A 660 -21.60 23.53 18.27
C ALA A 660 -20.41 23.85 17.35
N ILE A 661 -19.18 23.56 17.79
CA ILE A 661 -17.95 23.80 17.00
C ILE A 661 -17.93 22.99 15.70
N LEU A 662 -18.44 21.75 15.75
CA LEU A 662 -18.52 20.87 14.59
C LEU A 662 -19.71 21.18 13.66
N ASN A 663 -20.49 22.24 13.93
CA ASN A 663 -21.72 22.59 13.21
C ASN A 663 -22.74 21.44 13.13
N VAL A 664 -22.79 20.60 14.16
CA VAL A 664 -23.73 19.47 14.25
C VAL A 664 -25.05 19.90 14.90
N SER A 665 -24.99 20.80 15.89
CA SER A 665 -26.15 21.36 16.60
C SER A 665 -25.71 22.63 17.33
N GLN A 666 -26.44 23.73 17.18
CA GLN A 666 -26.12 25.01 17.82
C GLN A 666 -27.04 25.26 19.02
N PRO A 667 -26.51 25.60 20.21
CA PRO A 667 -27.30 26.17 21.29
C PRO A 667 -27.90 27.51 20.88
N GLU A 668 -29.07 27.85 21.42
CA GLU A 668 -29.78 29.10 21.14
C GLU A 668 -30.13 29.83 22.45
N GLY A 669 -30.29 31.15 22.37
CA GLY A 669 -30.71 31.98 23.51
C GLY A 669 -29.75 31.89 24.69
N VAL A 670 -30.27 31.66 25.89
CA VAL A 670 -29.46 31.55 27.12
C VAL A 670 -28.50 30.37 27.14
N HIS A 671 -28.78 29.30 26.38
CA HIS A 671 -27.85 28.18 26.23
C HIS A 671 -26.68 28.51 25.30
N PHE A 672 -26.86 29.47 24.37
CA PHE A 672 -25.74 30.04 23.62
C PHE A 672 -24.86 30.87 24.54
N GLU A 673 -25.45 31.73 25.36
CA GLU A 673 -24.70 32.54 26.34
C GLU A 673 -23.94 31.64 27.33
N ALA A 674 -24.54 30.54 27.79
CA ALA A 674 -23.84 29.58 28.65
C ALA A 674 -22.70 28.82 27.94
N ALA A 675 -22.76 28.68 26.61
CA ALA A 675 -21.75 28.00 25.81
C ALA A 675 -20.58 28.92 25.38
N ASP A 676 -20.82 30.23 25.28
CA ASP A 676 -19.80 31.28 25.11
C ASP A 676 -19.20 31.61 26.49
N ILE A 677 -18.33 30.72 26.97
CA ILE A 677 -17.76 30.73 28.32
C ILE A 677 -16.76 31.88 28.50
N ILE A 678 -16.14 32.35 27.42
CA ILE A 678 -15.18 33.46 27.48
C ILE A 678 -15.77 34.81 27.08
N HIS A 679 -17.07 34.85 26.74
CA HIS A 679 -17.89 36.02 26.48
C HIS A 679 -17.39 36.83 25.28
N ASP A 680 -16.93 36.15 24.23
CA ASP A 680 -16.38 36.78 23.03
C ASP A 680 -17.40 36.91 21.89
N GLY A 681 -18.63 36.43 22.10
CA GLY A 681 -19.73 36.45 21.16
C GLY A 681 -19.73 35.27 20.18
N SER A 682 -18.87 34.27 20.38
CA SER A 682 -18.78 33.08 19.54
C SER A 682 -18.58 31.80 20.37
N ILE A 683 -19.02 30.65 19.83
CA ILE A 683 -18.72 29.34 20.44
C ILE A 683 -17.57 28.73 19.63
N ASP A 684 -16.38 28.71 20.21
CA ASP A 684 -15.17 28.29 19.51
C ASP A 684 -14.27 27.36 20.35
N LEU A 685 -13.06 27.12 19.84
CA LEU A 685 -12.11 26.21 20.50
C LEU A 685 -11.69 26.69 21.88
N MET A 686 -11.74 28.00 22.15
CA MET A 686 -11.42 28.58 23.46
C MET A 686 -12.49 28.24 24.50
N ASP A 687 -13.78 28.27 24.15
CA ASP A 687 -14.85 27.78 25.03
C ASP A 687 -14.73 26.30 25.30
N PHE A 688 -14.40 25.53 24.26
CA PHE A 688 -14.16 24.10 24.39
C PHE A 688 -12.99 23.79 25.31
N VAL A 689 -11.94 24.59 25.26
CA VAL A 689 -10.80 24.50 26.18
C VAL A 689 -11.22 24.93 27.59
N ALA A 690 -12.03 25.97 27.74
CA ALA A 690 -12.49 26.46 29.04
C ALA A 690 -13.35 25.43 29.77
N ILE A 691 -14.34 24.83 29.11
CA ILE A 691 -15.18 23.77 29.70
C ILE A 691 -14.38 22.50 30.01
N LYS A 692 -13.43 22.15 29.15
CA LYS A 692 -12.51 21.04 29.40
C LYS A 692 -11.71 21.28 30.68
N ARG A 693 -11.21 22.50 30.88
CA ARG A 693 -10.42 22.85 32.07
C ARG A 693 -11.29 22.85 33.33
N HIS A 694 -12.56 23.25 33.24
CA HIS A 694 -13.52 23.15 34.34
C HIS A 694 -13.69 21.69 34.80
N ILE A 695 -14.08 20.82 33.87
CA ILE A 695 -14.37 19.40 34.16
C ILE A 695 -13.13 18.67 34.69
N LEU A 696 -11.95 19.05 34.19
CA LEU A 696 -10.68 18.47 34.64
C LEU A 696 -10.16 19.08 35.96
N GLY A 697 -10.86 20.06 36.54
CA GLY A 697 -10.43 20.76 37.76
C GLY A 697 -9.15 21.58 37.60
N VAL A 698 -8.83 21.98 36.36
CA VAL A 698 -7.62 22.74 36.02
C VAL A 698 -7.83 24.25 36.21
N SER A 699 -9.03 24.73 35.87
CA SER A 699 -9.46 26.11 36.12
C SER A 699 -10.98 26.16 36.09
N PHE A 700 -11.59 26.83 37.06
CA PHE A 700 -13.05 26.97 37.12
C PHE A 700 -13.53 28.12 36.24
N ILE A 701 -14.70 27.91 35.63
CA ILE A 701 -15.37 28.92 34.80
C ILE A 701 -15.84 30.04 35.72
N GLN A 702 -15.46 31.27 35.38
CA GLN A 702 -15.93 32.45 36.10
C GLN A 702 -17.38 32.73 35.70
N GLN A 703 -18.18 33.19 36.65
CA GLN A 703 -19.60 33.43 36.45
C GLN A 703 -19.94 34.93 36.30
N ASP A 704 -18.93 35.80 36.23
CA ASP A 704 -19.03 37.25 36.38
C ASP A 704 -19.30 38.04 35.10
#